data_AF-A0A1V4PFQ8-F1
#
_entry.id   AF-A0A1V4PFQ8-F1
#
_cell.length_a   1.000
_cell.length_b   1.000
_cell.length_c   1.000
_cell.angle_alpha   90.00
_cell.angle_beta   90.00
_cell.angle_gamma   90.00
#
_symmetry.space_group_name_H-M   'P 1'
#
loop_
_entity.id
_entity.type
_entity.pdbx_description
1 polymer ?
#
loop_
_entity_poly.entity_id
_entity_poly.type
_entity_poly.pdbx_seq_one_letter_code
_entity_poly.pdbx_strand_id
1 'polypeptide(L)'
;MLAVLIVAAVILGSAACGSSEQSADPIKSSGVLRVGTEGVYSPFSYHDPATGDLVGYDVDVAKAVGQKLGVKVEFVETPWDSIFAALEADRFDIVANQVTINPERQGKYDLSQPYTVGEGVIVTRAGDDSIKTLADIKGKTAAENATSNWSEVARKAGATVESVEGFTQAITLLNQGRVDVVINDSIAVYAYLAETGDKSVKIAGTVGEKSEQGFAARKNSGMLPELDKALGELRADGTLATISQKYLKADATGTPASTPIRSSGVLRVGTEGTYSPFSYHDQATGQLAGYDVDVAKAIAENLGVKVEFVETPWDSIFAALEANRFDVVANEVTITPERQAKYDLSEPYSVGEGVIVTKADDDSIKSLADLKGKTTAQSITSNWAQVARDAGANVESVEGFSQAITLLNQGRIDATVNDSIAVYAYLAETGDKSIKIAAKTDEKSEQALAARKDSGYLPELNGAIDALRSSGKLAEISQKYLKADATGAGQAPQAGGAQQNAPPVRSAWQLILDNLWPLAKAAITATIPLTIISFVVGLVIALAVALARLSPNVILTNVARFYISIIRGTPLLVQLFIVFYALPQLGVKIDPFPAAVIAFSLNVGGYGAEIIRSAIQSIPKGQWEAAETIGFNYVGALKRIILPQAARVAVPPLSNTLISLVKDTSLASTILVTELLRQAQIVAAPTFEFFALYGTAAAYYWVICLVLSFGQGRLEHRLERYVAR
;
A
#
# COMPACT_ATOMS: atom_id res chain seq x y z
N MET A 1 -13.31 36.95 -73.84
CA MET A 1 -12.40 37.06 -72.68
C MET A 1 -11.98 35.63 -72.36
N LEU A 2 -10.76 35.18 -72.69
CA LEU A 2 -9.46 35.46 -72.03
C LEU A 2 -9.55 35.30 -70.50
N ALA A 3 -8.62 34.66 -69.77
CA ALA A 3 -7.42 33.83 -70.05
C ALA A 3 -6.88 33.30 -68.67
N VAL A 4 -5.98 32.32 -68.45
CA VAL A 4 -5.39 31.15 -69.16
C VAL A 4 -4.74 30.31 -68.01
N LEU A 5 -5.03 29.01 -67.81
CA LEU A 5 -4.29 27.81 -68.28
C LEU A 5 -2.76 27.76 -68.02
N ILE A 6 -2.20 26.54 -67.88
CA ILE A 6 -0.80 26.10 -67.62
C ILE A 6 -0.61 25.62 -66.16
N VAL A 7 -0.65 24.32 -65.82
CA VAL A 7 0.08 23.10 -66.25
C VAL A 7 1.35 22.84 -65.43
N ALA A 8 1.49 21.57 -65.01
CA ALA A 8 2.46 21.06 -64.03
C ALA A 8 3.89 20.85 -64.57
N ALA A 9 4.83 20.66 -63.65
CA ALA A 9 6.09 19.96 -63.90
C ALA A 9 6.45 19.05 -62.71
N VAL A 10 6.76 17.79 -63.00
CA VAL A 10 7.25 16.77 -62.06
C VAL A 10 8.76 16.63 -62.21
N ILE A 11 9.52 16.69 -61.11
CA ILE A 11 10.87 16.08 -61.03
C ILE A 11 11.04 15.38 -59.67
N LEU A 12 11.79 14.28 -59.69
CA LEU A 12 11.96 13.32 -58.59
C LEU A 12 12.84 13.83 -57.43
N GLY A 13 12.47 13.42 -56.22
CA GLY A 13 13.26 12.47 -55.44
C GLY A 13 14.57 12.93 -54.79
N SER A 14 14.53 13.11 -53.47
CA SER A 14 15.58 12.65 -52.55
C SER A 14 14.99 12.40 -51.16
N ALA A 15 15.35 11.26 -50.56
CA ALA A 15 15.06 11.00 -49.16
C ALA A 15 16.06 11.76 -48.29
N ALA A 16 15.57 12.52 -47.31
CA ALA A 16 16.37 13.08 -46.24
C ALA A 16 15.58 12.94 -44.93
N CYS A 17 16.21 12.41 -43.90
CA CYS A 17 15.61 12.29 -42.58
C CYS A 17 15.34 13.68 -42.00
N GLY A 18 14.07 14.03 -41.82
CA GLY A 18 13.67 15.19 -41.02
C GLY A 18 13.74 14.84 -39.54
N SER A 19 14.65 15.49 -38.82
CA SER A 19 14.75 15.43 -37.36
C SER A 19 13.46 15.88 -36.69
N SER A 20 13.18 15.33 -35.50
CA SER A 20 12.16 15.83 -34.58
C SER A 20 12.28 17.34 -34.39
N GLU A 21 11.24 18.10 -34.73
CA GLU A 21 11.15 19.50 -34.38
C GLU A 21 11.09 19.63 -32.85
N GLN A 22 12.11 20.24 -32.26
CA GLN A 22 11.95 20.87 -30.95
C GLN A 22 10.85 21.91 -31.10
N SER A 23 9.80 21.83 -30.28
CA SER A 23 8.77 22.87 -30.23
C SER A 23 9.44 24.21 -29.96
N ALA A 24 9.30 25.16 -30.90
CA ALA A 24 9.90 26.47 -30.77
C ALA A 24 9.36 27.16 -29.51
N ASP A 25 10.29 27.70 -28.71
CA ASP A 25 10.01 28.46 -27.50
C ASP A 25 9.08 29.65 -27.82
N PRO A 26 7.86 29.70 -27.23
CA PRO A 26 6.87 30.72 -27.56
C PRO A 26 7.24 32.11 -27.02
N ILE A 27 8.17 32.22 -26.07
CA ILE A 27 8.61 33.49 -25.49
C ILE A 27 9.81 34.04 -26.28
N LYS A 28 10.88 33.25 -26.51
CA LYS A 28 12.03 33.77 -27.29
C LYS A 28 11.72 33.97 -28.77
N SER A 29 10.71 33.29 -29.33
CA SER A 29 10.29 33.51 -30.72
C SER A 29 9.59 34.86 -30.95
N SER A 30 8.98 35.48 -29.92
CA SER A 30 8.42 36.83 -30.01
C SER A 30 9.43 37.94 -29.77
N GLY A 31 10.45 37.68 -28.94
CA GLY A 31 11.42 38.68 -28.46
C GLY A 31 10.86 39.71 -27.46
N VAL A 32 9.55 39.67 -27.19
CA VAL A 32 8.83 40.60 -26.31
C VAL A 32 7.81 39.82 -25.48
N LEU A 33 7.89 39.95 -24.15
CA LEU A 33 6.90 39.44 -23.20
C LEU A 33 5.94 40.57 -22.82
N ARG A 34 4.69 40.49 -23.27
CA ARG A 34 3.64 41.46 -22.91
C ARG A 34 3.02 41.05 -21.57
N VAL A 35 2.96 41.97 -20.61
CA VAL A 35 2.56 41.70 -19.23
C VAL A 35 1.36 42.57 -18.85
N GLY A 36 0.22 41.94 -18.59
CA GLY A 36 -0.95 42.60 -18.02
C GLY A 36 -0.76 42.88 -16.54
N THR A 37 -1.05 44.12 -16.11
CA THR A 37 -0.98 44.56 -14.71
C THR A 37 -1.91 45.76 -14.49
N GLU A 38 -2.19 46.18 -13.25
CA GLU A 38 -3.21 47.22 -12.99
C GLU A 38 -2.70 48.66 -12.94
N GLY A 39 -1.44 48.90 -12.55
CA GLY A 39 -0.91 50.26 -12.37
C GLY A 39 -1.47 51.06 -11.16
N VAL A 40 -2.38 50.49 -10.36
CA VAL A 40 -3.00 51.16 -9.19
C VAL A 40 -2.90 50.39 -7.87
N TYR A 41 -2.17 49.27 -7.83
CA TYR A 41 -2.07 48.38 -6.67
C TYR A 41 -0.69 48.45 -6.01
N SER A 42 -0.46 49.46 -5.17
CA SER A 42 0.78 49.57 -4.36
C SER A 42 0.85 48.44 -3.31
N PRO A 43 2.03 47.83 -3.04
CA PRO A 43 3.35 48.10 -3.63
C PRO A 43 3.68 47.26 -4.88
N PHE A 44 2.71 46.56 -5.46
CA PHE A 44 2.94 45.52 -6.46
C PHE A 44 3.02 46.04 -7.89
N SER A 45 2.10 46.92 -8.27
CA SER A 45 2.09 47.61 -9.56
C SER A 45 1.38 48.96 -9.42
N TYR A 46 2.15 50.05 -9.38
CA TYR A 46 1.65 51.41 -9.18
C TYR A 46 2.52 52.46 -9.88
N HIS A 47 2.01 53.66 -10.11
CA HIS A 47 2.82 54.78 -10.60
C HIS A 47 3.55 55.47 -9.44
N ASP A 48 4.86 55.68 -9.61
CA ASP A 48 5.67 56.45 -8.67
C ASP A 48 5.14 57.90 -8.58
N PRO A 49 4.75 58.41 -7.39
CA PRO A 49 4.17 59.75 -7.27
C PRO A 49 5.11 60.92 -7.63
N ALA A 50 6.42 60.68 -7.71
CA ALA A 50 7.43 61.69 -8.02
C ALA A 50 7.87 61.66 -9.49
N THR A 51 7.92 60.48 -10.14
CA THR A 51 8.32 60.36 -11.56
C THR A 51 7.17 60.08 -12.54
N GLY A 52 6.08 59.47 -12.06
CA GLY A 52 4.98 58.98 -12.88
C GLY A 52 5.24 57.63 -13.57
N ASP A 53 6.41 57.01 -13.35
CA ASP A 53 6.76 55.73 -13.96
C ASP A 53 6.01 54.56 -13.32
N LEU A 54 5.67 53.54 -14.12
CA LEU A 54 5.14 52.27 -13.63
C LEU A 54 6.22 51.47 -12.88
N VAL A 55 6.02 51.29 -11.58
CA VAL A 55 6.93 50.64 -10.64
C VAL A 55 6.17 49.65 -9.76
N GLY A 56 6.90 48.83 -9.01
CA GLY A 56 6.33 47.93 -8.02
C GLY A 56 7.00 46.57 -8.03
N TYR A 57 6.61 45.75 -7.05
CA TYR A 57 7.14 44.41 -6.88
C TYR A 57 6.89 43.49 -8.10
N ASP A 58 5.65 43.38 -8.59
CA ASP A 58 5.32 42.54 -9.75
C ASP A 58 5.99 43.05 -11.03
N VAL A 59 6.07 44.38 -11.15
CA VAL A 59 6.73 45.08 -12.25
C VAL A 59 8.23 44.74 -12.29
N ASP A 60 8.92 44.75 -11.15
CA ASP A 60 10.35 44.41 -11.09
C ASP A 60 10.61 42.89 -11.20
N VAL A 61 9.73 42.03 -10.66
CA VAL A 61 9.81 40.57 -10.87
C VAL A 61 9.62 40.22 -12.35
N ALA A 62 8.62 40.79 -13.02
CA ALA A 62 8.40 40.58 -14.46
C ALA A 62 9.59 41.07 -15.31
N LYS A 63 10.15 42.25 -14.99
CA LYS A 63 11.38 42.76 -15.64
C LYS A 63 12.57 41.81 -15.45
N ALA A 64 12.78 41.28 -14.25
CA ALA A 64 13.85 40.33 -13.96
C ALA A 64 13.68 39.00 -14.70
N VAL A 65 12.45 38.49 -14.81
CA VAL A 65 12.11 37.30 -15.61
C VAL A 65 12.39 37.53 -17.10
N GLY A 66 11.98 38.67 -17.66
CA GLY A 66 12.32 39.03 -19.04
C GLY A 66 13.83 39.08 -19.30
N GLN A 67 14.62 39.61 -18.35
CA GLN A 67 16.08 39.61 -18.44
C GLN A 67 16.69 38.20 -18.47
N LYS A 68 16.20 37.26 -17.64
CA LYS A 68 16.64 35.85 -17.68
C LYS A 68 16.28 35.15 -18.99
N LEU A 69 15.08 35.43 -19.50
CA LEU A 69 14.58 34.85 -20.75
C LEU A 69 15.22 35.50 -22.00
N GLY A 70 15.89 36.64 -21.85
CA GLY A 70 16.53 37.37 -22.94
C GLY A 70 15.56 38.19 -23.80
N VAL A 71 14.40 38.56 -23.26
CA VAL A 71 13.31 39.25 -23.97
C VAL A 71 13.00 40.63 -23.36
N LYS A 72 12.47 41.54 -24.17
CA LYS A 72 11.97 42.83 -23.69
C LYS A 72 10.64 42.62 -22.96
N VAL A 73 10.40 43.34 -21.85
CA VAL A 73 9.09 43.35 -21.18
C VAL A 73 8.31 44.60 -21.56
N GLU A 74 7.05 44.44 -21.93
CA GLU A 74 6.12 45.54 -22.22
C GLU A 74 4.87 45.39 -21.35
N PHE A 75 4.57 46.39 -20.53
CA PHE A 75 3.41 46.37 -19.63
C PHE A 75 2.16 46.89 -20.34
N VAL A 76 1.01 46.26 -20.09
CA VAL A 76 -0.29 46.63 -20.61
C VAL A 76 -1.24 46.84 -19.44
N GLU A 77 -1.31 48.09 -18.97
CA GLU A 77 -2.20 48.48 -17.88
C GLU A 77 -3.66 48.14 -18.21
N THR A 78 -4.30 47.34 -17.34
CA THR A 78 -5.64 46.79 -17.53
C THR A 78 -6.31 46.59 -16.16
N PRO A 79 -7.50 47.17 -15.89
CA PRO A 79 -8.20 46.99 -14.62
C PRO A 79 -8.50 45.52 -14.32
N TRP A 80 -8.38 45.11 -13.05
CA TRP A 80 -8.54 43.72 -12.60
C TRP A 80 -9.79 43.01 -13.15
N ASP A 81 -10.96 43.66 -13.07
CA ASP A 81 -12.24 43.11 -13.54
C ASP A 81 -12.26 42.72 -15.03
N SER A 82 -11.29 43.23 -15.81
CA SER A 82 -11.11 42.95 -17.24
C SER A 82 -9.82 42.20 -17.59
N ILE A 83 -8.90 41.99 -16.63
CA ILE A 83 -7.53 41.54 -16.91
C ILE A 83 -7.49 40.11 -17.47
N PHE A 84 -8.30 39.20 -16.94
CA PHE A 84 -8.40 37.83 -17.45
C PHE A 84 -9.13 37.75 -18.80
N ALA A 85 -10.11 38.63 -19.06
CA ALA A 85 -10.75 38.73 -20.37
C ALA A 85 -9.78 39.28 -21.43
N ALA A 86 -8.89 40.21 -21.04
CA ALA A 86 -7.83 40.73 -21.90
C ALA A 86 -6.70 39.71 -22.15
N LEU A 87 -6.40 38.84 -21.16
CA LEU A 87 -5.50 37.69 -21.31
C LEU A 87 -6.04 36.69 -22.35
N GLU A 88 -7.32 36.33 -22.26
CA GLU A 88 -7.98 35.44 -23.22
C GLU A 88 -8.11 36.07 -24.61
N ALA A 89 -8.30 37.40 -24.70
CA ALA A 89 -8.31 38.16 -25.95
C ALA A 89 -6.91 38.44 -26.54
N ASP A 90 -5.86 37.77 -26.04
CA ASP A 90 -4.46 37.89 -26.48
C ASP A 90 -3.92 39.34 -26.55
N ARG A 91 -4.37 40.21 -25.63
CA ARG A 91 -3.83 41.57 -25.51
C ARG A 91 -2.43 41.59 -24.91
N PHE A 92 -2.12 40.59 -24.09
CA PHE A 92 -0.81 40.34 -23.49
C PHE A 92 -0.63 38.83 -23.23
N ASP A 93 0.60 38.42 -22.88
CA ASP A 93 1.01 37.02 -22.82
C ASP A 93 0.79 36.42 -21.42
N ILE A 94 1.09 37.20 -20.38
CA ILE A 94 0.90 36.83 -18.96
C ILE A 94 0.28 37.97 -18.15
N VAL A 95 -0.32 37.64 -17.00
CA VAL A 95 -0.69 38.60 -15.94
C VAL A 95 0.35 38.55 -14.81
N ALA A 96 0.84 39.72 -14.41
CA ALA A 96 1.67 39.93 -13.22
C ALA A 96 1.00 41.00 -12.33
N ASN A 97 0.12 40.56 -11.44
CA ASN A 97 -0.69 41.42 -10.57
C ASN A 97 -1.19 40.63 -9.35
N GLN A 98 -0.26 40.05 -8.58
CA GLN A 98 -0.51 39.15 -7.43
C GLN A 98 -1.64 38.12 -7.71
N VAL A 99 -1.49 37.31 -8.77
CA VAL A 99 -2.55 36.34 -9.13
C VAL A 99 -2.49 35.13 -8.21
N THR A 100 -3.43 35.05 -7.27
CA THR A 100 -3.50 33.95 -6.31
C THR A 100 -3.74 32.62 -7.02
N ILE A 101 -2.86 31.67 -6.74
CA ILE A 101 -2.91 30.28 -7.18
C ILE A 101 -4.02 29.58 -6.40
N ASN A 102 -5.07 29.15 -7.09
CA ASN A 102 -6.16 28.38 -6.51
C ASN A 102 -6.74 27.39 -7.55
N PRO A 103 -7.45 26.33 -7.11
CA PRO A 103 -7.93 25.29 -8.01
C PRO A 103 -8.86 25.79 -9.12
N GLU A 104 -9.67 26.82 -8.87
CA GLU A 104 -10.57 27.37 -9.89
C GLU A 104 -9.80 28.07 -11.03
N ARG A 105 -8.77 28.86 -10.68
CA ARG A 105 -7.91 29.52 -11.65
C ARG A 105 -6.99 28.53 -12.35
N GLN A 106 -6.43 27.53 -11.66
CA GLN A 106 -5.65 26.44 -12.29
C GLN A 106 -6.47 25.64 -13.32
N GLY A 107 -7.78 25.51 -13.13
CA GLY A 107 -8.68 24.90 -14.11
C GLY A 107 -8.90 25.72 -15.39
N LYS A 108 -8.69 27.04 -15.34
CA LYS A 108 -8.96 27.99 -16.44
C LYS A 108 -7.69 28.52 -17.12
N TYR A 109 -6.62 28.69 -16.35
CA TYR A 109 -5.35 29.30 -16.74
C TYR A 109 -4.20 28.37 -16.40
N ASP A 110 -3.03 28.62 -17.00
CA ASP A 110 -1.78 28.03 -16.54
C ASP A 110 -1.11 29.02 -15.59
N LEU A 111 -0.76 28.56 -14.38
CA LEU A 111 -0.22 29.40 -13.31
C LEU A 111 1.22 28.97 -12.98
N SER A 112 2.12 29.95 -12.84
CA SER A 112 3.53 29.68 -12.52
C SER A 112 3.70 29.15 -11.11
N GLN A 113 4.89 28.62 -10.81
CA GLN A 113 5.39 28.57 -9.44
C GLN A 113 5.20 29.94 -8.79
N PRO A 114 4.81 30.00 -7.50
CA PRO A 114 4.62 31.27 -6.84
C PRO A 114 5.92 32.06 -6.85
N TYR A 115 5.86 33.34 -7.17
CA TYR A 115 6.98 34.28 -6.95
C TYR A 115 6.82 35.04 -5.62
N THR A 116 5.62 35.00 -5.03
CA THR A 116 5.30 35.55 -3.71
C THR A 116 4.46 34.56 -2.90
N VAL A 117 4.71 34.44 -1.59
CA VAL A 117 3.94 33.61 -0.66
C VAL A 117 3.62 34.43 0.59
N GLY A 118 2.35 34.77 0.75
CA GLY A 118 1.76 35.40 1.93
C GLY A 118 0.79 34.47 2.65
N GLU A 119 -0.09 35.07 3.45
CA GLU A 119 -1.25 34.42 4.05
C GLU A 119 -2.45 35.36 3.94
N GLY A 120 -3.68 34.83 3.85
CA GLY A 120 -4.85 35.69 3.94
C GLY A 120 -4.97 36.27 5.36
N VAL A 121 -5.16 37.58 5.50
CA VAL A 121 -5.36 38.27 6.78
C VAL A 121 -6.68 39.01 6.84
N ILE A 122 -7.20 39.11 8.05
CA ILE A 122 -8.43 39.81 8.40
C ILE A 122 -8.01 41.15 9.02
N VAL A 123 -8.34 42.25 8.35
CA VAL A 123 -8.00 43.62 8.78
C VAL A 123 -9.23 44.29 9.38
N THR A 124 -9.08 44.83 10.59
CA THR A 124 -10.14 45.57 11.30
C THR A 124 -9.61 46.93 11.74
N ARG A 125 -10.49 47.80 12.24
CA ARG A 125 -10.05 49.00 12.98
C ARG A 125 -9.25 48.58 14.22
N ALA A 126 -8.21 49.33 14.58
CA ALA A 126 -7.30 48.99 15.67
C ALA A 126 -8.01 48.77 17.02
N GLY A 127 -9.09 49.50 17.29
CA GLY A 127 -9.93 49.35 18.49
C GLY A 127 -11.00 48.24 18.44
N ASP A 128 -11.11 47.48 17.35
CA ASP A 128 -12.11 46.42 17.19
C ASP A 128 -11.49 45.04 17.46
N ASP A 129 -11.81 44.45 18.61
CA ASP A 129 -11.39 43.08 18.99
C ASP A 129 -12.51 42.05 18.81
N SER A 130 -13.62 42.40 18.15
CA SER A 130 -14.80 41.53 18.00
C SER A 130 -14.68 40.51 16.85
N ILE A 131 -13.76 40.74 15.92
CA ILE A 131 -13.50 39.91 14.74
C ILE A 131 -12.05 39.41 14.81
N LYS A 132 -11.84 38.08 14.81
CA LYS A 132 -10.52 37.44 14.86
C LYS A 132 -10.35 36.26 13.90
N THR A 133 -11.46 35.75 13.37
CA THR A 133 -11.54 34.57 12.50
C THR A 133 -12.56 34.79 11.40
N LEU A 134 -12.53 33.96 10.36
CA LEU A 134 -13.56 33.94 9.32
C LEU A 134 -14.97 33.64 9.86
N ALA A 135 -15.11 33.01 11.04
CA ALA A 135 -16.43 32.78 11.63
C ALA A 135 -17.06 34.09 12.14
N ASP A 136 -16.25 35.06 12.56
CA ASP A 136 -16.71 36.29 13.21
C ASP A 136 -17.21 37.35 12.20
N ILE A 137 -16.88 37.21 10.92
CA ILE A 137 -17.35 38.12 9.85
C ILE A 137 -18.74 37.77 9.32
N LYS A 138 -19.38 36.72 9.85
CA LYS A 138 -20.74 36.33 9.45
C LYS A 138 -21.76 37.42 9.82
N GLY A 139 -22.45 37.96 8.81
CA GLY A 139 -23.38 39.07 8.96
C GLY A 139 -22.71 40.45 9.11
N LYS A 140 -21.39 40.54 8.91
CA LYS A 140 -20.63 41.80 8.83
C LYS A 140 -20.57 42.33 7.40
N THR A 141 -20.08 43.55 7.23
CA THR A 141 -19.79 44.14 5.90
C THR A 141 -18.28 44.14 5.64
N ALA A 142 -17.86 43.57 4.52
CA ALA A 142 -16.48 43.55 4.05
C ALA A 142 -16.30 44.47 2.83
N ALA A 143 -15.22 45.26 2.75
CA ALA A 143 -14.90 46.02 1.53
C ALA A 143 -13.89 45.25 0.67
N GLU A 144 -14.32 44.79 -0.51
CA GLU A 144 -13.51 43.96 -1.42
C GLU A 144 -13.73 44.40 -2.88
N ASN A 145 -12.78 44.15 -3.78
CA ASN A 145 -13.10 44.17 -5.21
C ASN A 145 -14.06 42.99 -5.51
N ALA A 146 -15.15 43.25 -6.25
CA ALA A 146 -16.25 42.29 -6.44
C ALA A 146 -15.86 40.97 -7.14
N THR A 147 -14.71 40.92 -7.82
CA THR A 147 -14.16 39.76 -8.55
C THR A 147 -12.89 39.18 -7.89
N SER A 148 -12.45 39.71 -6.74
CA SER A 148 -11.32 39.17 -5.99
C SER A 148 -11.66 37.82 -5.33
N ASN A 149 -10.66 36.97 -5.12
CA ASN A 149 -10.80 35.74 -4.32
C ASN A 149 -11.18 36.06 -2.86
N TRP A 150 -10.72 37.19 -2.32
CA TRP A 150 -11.09 37.64 -0.97
C TRP A 150 -12.58 37.98 -0.85
N SER A 151 -13.20 38.52 -1.91
CA SER A 151 -14.66 38.71 -1.96
C SER A 151 -15.43 37.39 -1.93
N GLU A 152 -14.89 36.32 -2.50
CA GLU A 152 -15.50 34.99 -2.44
C GLU A 152 -15.34 34.37 -1.05
N VAL A 153 -14.16 34.50 -0.43
CA VAL A 153 -13.90 34.09 0.97
C VAL A 153 -14.85 34.81 1.92
N ALA A 154 -15.01 36.14 1.80
CA ALA A 154 -15.94 36.93 2.60
C ALA A 154 -17.40 36.48 2.41
N ARG A 155 -17.85 36.25 1.18
CA ARG A 155 -19.21 35.75 0.89
C ARG A 155 -19.43 34.33 1.44
N LYS A 156 -18.46 33.42 1.30
CA LYS A 156 -18.50 32.04 1.86
C LYS A 156 -18.59 32.05 3.39
N ALA A 157 -17.88 32.98 4.04
CA ALA A 157 -17.97 33.22 5.48
C ALA A 157 -19.29 33.88 5.93
N GLY A 158 -20.12 34.36 4.98
CA GLY A 158 -21.42 34.96 5.25
C GLY A 158 -21.37 36.46 5.53
N ALA A 159 -20.33 37.17 5.10
CA ALA A 159 -20.28 38.63 5.08
C ALA A 159 -21.01 39.20 3.85
N THR A 160 -21.51 40.43 3.97
CA THR A 160 -21.97 41.24 2.83
C THR A 160 -20.77 41.98 2.25
N VAL A 161 -20.55 41.90 0.93
CA VAL A 161 -19.41 42.59 0.28
C VAL A 161 -19.87 43.93 -0.29
N GLU A 162 -19.29 45.03 0.21
CA GLU A 162 -19.33 46.35 -0.42
C GLU A 162 -18.19 46.42 -1.45
N SER A 163 -18.55 46.60 -2.73
CA SER A 163 -17.56 46.59 -3.83
C SER A 163 -16.71 47.87 -3.83
N VAL A 164 -15.39 47.71 -3.92
CA VAL A 164 -14.42 48.80 -4.12
C VAL A 164 -13.52 48.54 -5.32
N GLU A 165 -12.89 49.58 -5.86
CA GLU A 165 -11.95 49.46 -6.97
C GLU A 165 -10.59 48.90 -6.52
N GLY A 166 -10.12 49.23 -5.31
CA GLY A 166 -8.82 48.76 -4.82
C GLY A 166 -8.61 48.88 -3.30
N PHE A 167 -7.52 48.28 -2.82
CA PHE A 167 -7.25 48.08 -1.38
C PHE A 167 -7.21 49.38 -0.55
N THR A 168 -6.60 50.46 -1.06
CA THR A 168 -6.56 51.76 -0.36
C THR A 168 -7.96 52.35 -0.14
N GLN A 169 -8.89 52.11 -1.07
CA GLN A 169 -10.30 52.49 -0.90
C GLN A 169 -10.99 51.62 0.16
N ALA A 170 -10.71 50.31 0.20
CA ALA A 170 -11.21 49.41 1.24
C ALA A 170 -10.81 49.89 2.65
N ILE A 171 -9.53 50.19 2.87
CA ILE A 171 -9.03 50.72 4.14
C ILE A 171 -9.66 52.08 4.48
N THR A 172 -9.87 52.94 3.48
CA THR A 172 -10.57 54.22 3.68
C THR A 172 -12.01 54.02 4.19
N LEU A 173 -12.76 53.05 3.65
CA LEU A 173 -14.11 52.73 4.14
C LEU A 173 -14.10 52.08 5.54
N LEU A 174 -13.11 51.23 5.81
CA LEU A 174 -12.91 50.59 7.11
C LEU A 174 -12.66 51.64 8.22
N ASN A 175 -11.80 52.63 7.93
CA ASN A 175 -11.49 53.75 8.81
C ASN A 175 -12.67 54.71 9.00
N GLN A 176 -13.52 54.88 7.99
CA GLN A 176 -14.77 55.66 8.09
C GLN A 176 -15.87 54.95 8.89
N GLY A 177 -15.68 53.68 9.29
CA GLY A 177 -16.72 52.90 9.95
C GLY A 177 -17.84 52.44 9.02
N ARG A 178 -17.64 52.51 7.69
CA ARG A 178 -18.65 52.10 6.69
C ARG A 178 -18.68 50.59 6.48
N VAL A 179 -17.54 49.93 6.60
CA VAL A 179 -17.40 48.48 6.64
C VAL A 179 -16.81 48.01 7.97
N ASP A 180 -17.01 46.75 8.31
CA ASP A 180 -16.49 46.13 9.54
C ASP A 180 -15.08 45.56 9.34
N VAL A 181 -14.77 45.09 8.13
CA VAL A 181 -13.58 44.28 7.84
C VAL A 181 -13.08 44.47 6.41
N VAL A 182 -11.80 44.18 6.18
CA VAL A 182 -11.19 43.96 4.85
C VAL A 182 -10.37 42.68 4.92
N ILE A 183 -10.45 41.81 3.92
CA ILE A 183 -9.62 40.61 3.79
C ILE A 183 -8.62 40.86 2.66
N ASN A 184 -7.33 40.67 2.91
CA ASN A 184 -6.33 40.75 1.84
C ASN A 184 -5.12 39.86 2.14
N ASP A 185 -4.16 39.80 1.21
CA ASP A 185 -2.87 39.17 1.45
C ASP A 185 -2.08 39.95 2.53
N SER A 186 -1.49 39.22 3.48
CA SER A 186 -0.72 39.77 4.59
C SER A 186 0.38 40.72 4.14
N ILE A 187 1.00 40.43 3.00
CA ILE A 187 2.09 41.23 2.41
C ILE A 187 1.60 42.61 2.00
N ALA A 188 0.42 42.69 1.37
CA ALA A 188 -0.21 43.94 0.98
C ALA A 188 -0.49 44.82 2.21
N VAL A 189 -0.98 44.19 3.29
CA VAL A 189 -1.31 44.87 4.56
C VAL A 189 -0.06 45.31 5.30
N TYR A 190 0.97 44.47 5.42
CA TYR A 190 2.24 44.83 6.06
C TYR A 190 2.96 45.96 5.31
N ALA A 191 2.98 45.91 3.98
CA ALA A 191 3.57 46.98 3.17
C ALA A 191 2.82 48.30 3.34
N TYR A 192 1.48 48.28 3.27
CA TYR A 192 0.66 49.47 3.51
C TYR A 192 0.89 50.09 4.89
N LEU A 193 0.92 49.27 5.95
CA LEU A 193 1.18 49.72 7.32
C LEU A 193 2.59 50.30 7.48
N ALA A 194 3.60 49.71 6.82
CA ALA A 194 4.97 50.18 6.85
C ALA A 194 5.19 51.48 6.03
N GLU A 195 4.50 51.64 4.91
CA GLU A 195 4.59 52.80 4.02
C GLU A 195 3.83 54.01 4.60
N THR A 196 2.60 53.81 5.05
CA THR A 196 1.72 54.90 5.53
C THR A 196 1.92 55.24 7.00
N GLY A 197 2.42 54.28 7.80
CA GLY A 197 2.45 54.38 9.25
C GLY A 197 1.06 54.42 9.90
N ASP A 198 -0.01 53.97 9.19
CA ASP A 198 -1.36 53.97 9.72
C ASP A 198 -1.48 53.10 10.99
N LYS A 199 -2.09 53.67 12.03
CA LYS A 199 -2.35 53.01 13.33
C LYS A 199 -3.84 52.87 13.63
N SER A 200 -4.71 53.25 12.68
CA SER A 200 -6.15 53.20 12.82
C SER A 200 -6.75 51.85 12.41
N VAL A 201 -6.00 51.02 11.68
CA VAL A 201 -6.30 49.60 11.41
C VAL A 201 -5.27 48.65 12.03
N LYS A 202 -5.62 47.36 12.13
CA LYS A 202 -4.74 46.26 12.54
C LYS A 202 -5.08 44.98 11.78
N ILE A 203 -4.12 44.06 11.67
CA ILE A 203 -4.43 42.65 11.41
C ILE A 203 -5.01 42.06 12.70
N ALA A 204 -6.23 41.54 12.61
CA ALA A 204 -6.98 40.98 13.75
C ALA A 204 -6.96 39.45 13.78
N GLY A 205 -6.60 38.81 12.66
CA GLY A 205 -6.41 37.36 12.55
C GLY A 205 -6.07 36.93 11.12
N THR A 206 -5.93 35.62 10.92
CA THR A 206 -5.59 35.01 9.63
C THR A 206 -6.76 34.19 9.08
N VAL A 207 -6.76 33.98 7.77
CA VAL A 207 -7.73 33.19 7.00
C VAL A 207 -7.43 31.69 7.10
N GLY A 208 -6.22 31.32 7.54
CA GLY A 208 -5.81 29.93 7.82
C GLY A 208 -5.11 29.20 6.66
N GLU A 209 -5.08 29.81 5.47
CA GLU A 209 -4.47 29.23 4.27
C GLU A 209 -3.32 30.12 3.77
N LYS A 210 -2.28 29.49 3.20
CA LYS A 210 -1.21 30.19 2.48
C LYS A 210 -1.80 30.87 1.24
N SER A 211 -1.31 32.08 0.95
CA SER A 211 -1.69 32.83 -0.23
C SER A 211 -0.51 32.87 -1.19
N GLU A 212 -0.52 31.99 -2.18
CA GLU A 212 0.57 31.83 -3.15
C GLU A 212 0.23 32.61 -4.41
N GLN A 213 1.12 33.49 -4.87
CA GLN A 213 0.89 34.39 -6.01
C GLN A 213 1.84 34.05 -7.16
N GLY A 214 1.28 33.78 -8.34
CA GLY A 214 2.01 33.41 -9.55
C GLY A 214 1.72 34.32 -10.74
N PHE A 215 2.35 34.05 -11.87
CA PHE A 215 1.94 34.60 -13.17
C PHE A 215 0.79 33.75 -13.71
N ALA A 216 -0.17 34.38 -14.39
CA ALA A 216 -1.20 33.65 -15.13
C ALA A 216 -1.01 33.80 -16.64
N ALA A 217 -0.91 32.66 -17.35
CA ALA A 217 -0.92 32.58 -18.80
C ALA A 217 -2.20 31.88 -19.29
N ARG A 218 -2.51 32.04 -20.59
CA ARG A 218 -3.57 31.25 -21.24
C ARG A 218 -3.29 29.74 -21.10
N LYS A 219 -4.35 28.94 -21.00
CA LYS A 219 -4.27 27.48 -20.89
C LYS A 219 -3.56 26.87 -22.11
N ASN A 220 -2.64 25.95 -21.86
CA ASN A 220 -1.79 25.29 -22.85
C ASN A 220 -0.90 26.25 -23.67
N SER A 221 -0.52 27.41 -23.10
CA SER A 221 0.34 28.40 -23.77
C SER A 221 1.78 27.94 -24.00
N GLY A 222 2.24 26.90 -23.29
CA GLY A 222 3.63 26.42 -23.34
C GLY A 222 4.66 27.35 -22.68
N MET A 223 4.23 28.48 -22.11
CA MET A 223 5.11 29.50 -21.51
C MET A 223 5.65 29.11 -20.13
N LEU A 224 4.93 28.23 -19.41
CA LEU A 224 5.19 27.94 -18.00
C LEU A 224 6.56 27.31 -17.71
N PRO A 225 7.05 26.29 -18.45
CA PRO A 225 8.36 25.70 -18.19
C PRO A 225 9.52 26.71 -18.22
N GLU A 226 9.39 27.76 -19.05
CA GLU A 226 10.37 28.84 -19.18
C GLU A 226 10.22 29.88 -18.06
N LEU A 227 8.99 30.30 -17.74
CA LEU A 227 8.68 31.22 -16.64
C LEU A 227 9.12 30.62 -15.29
N ASP A 228 8.79 29.36 -15.03
CA ASP A 228 9.15 28.65 -13.81
C ASP A 228 10.67 28.45 -13.70
N LYS A 229 11.35 28.15 -14.82
CA LYS A 229 12.81 28.11 -14.85
C LYS A 229 13.42 29.47 -14.51
N ALA A 230 12.94 30.55 -15.12
CA ALA A 230 13.44 31.90 -14.85
C ALA A 230 13.19 32.33 -13.40
N LEU A 231 12.01 32.04 -12.84
CA LEU A 231 11.70 32.25 -11.43
C LEU A 231 12.58 31.41 -10.51
N GLY A 232 12.86 30.15 -10.87
CA GLY A 232 13.80 29.28 -10.17
C GLY A 232 15.23 29.85 -10.14
N GLU A 233 15.73 30.35 -11.28
CA GLU A 233 17.06 30.97 -11.36
C GLU A 233 17.15 32.27 -10.56
N LEU A 234 16.13 33.14 -10.63
CA LEU A 234 16.06 34.41 -9.86
C LEU A 234 15.87 34.20 -8.36
N ARG A 235 15.29 33.06 -7.97
CA ARG A 235 15.22 32.62 -6.58
C ARG A 235 16.58 32.13 -6.11
N ALA A 236 17.26 31.32 -6.92
CA ALA A 236 18.56 30.74 -6.59
C ALA A 236 19.70 31.77 -6.50
N ASP A 237 19.67 32.83 -7.33
CA ASP A 237 20.66 33.91 -7.28
C ASP A 237 20.31 35.06 -6.30
N GLY A 238 19.18 34.95 -5.58
CA GLY A 238 18.75 35.92 -4.58
C GLY A 238 18.13 37.21 -5.15
N THR A 239 17.92 37.30 -6.47
CA THR A 239 17.29 38.46 -7.10
C THR A 239 15.85 38.65 -6.60
N LEU A 240 15.04 37.58 -6.52
CA LEU A 240 13.66 37.69 -6.00
C LEU A 240 13.66 38.20 -4.55
N ALA A 241 14.55 37.69 -3.70
CA ALA A 241 14.65 38.09 -2.29
C ALA A 241 15.04 39.58 -2.17
N THR A 242 15.93 40.06 -3.05
CA THR A 242 16.31 41.47 -3.15
C THR A 242 15.13 42.36 -3.55
N ILE A 243 14.33 41.95 -4.54
CA ILE A 243 13.12 42.67 -4.97
C ILE A 243 12.06 42.67 -3.85
N SER A 244 11.90 41.54 -3.16
CA SER A 244 11.00 41.42 -2.01
C SER A 244 11.39 42.36 -0.87
N GLN A 245 12.67 42.39 -0.47
CA GLN A 245 13.14 43.30 0.57
C GLN A 245 13.01 44.78 0.17
N LYS A 246 13.18 45.11 -1.13
CA LYS A 246 13.00 46.47 -1.66
C LYS A 246 11.57 46.99 -1.42
N TYR A 247 10.55 46.23 -1.80
CA TYR A 247 9.15 46.68 -1.76
C TYR A 247 8.41 46.29 -0.48
N LEU A 248 8.60 45.06 -0.01
CA LEU A 248 7.77 44.41 1.02
C LEU A 248 8.42 44.46 2.42
N LYS A 249 9.69 44.90 2.51
CA LYS A 249 10.51 44.96 3.74
C LYS A 249 10.68 43.62 4.48
N ALA A 250 10.39 42.53 3.77
CA ALA A 250 10.53 41.15 4.19
C ALA A 250 10.90 40.30 2.97
N ASP A 251 11.45 39.10 3.20
CA ASP A 251 11.54 38.08 2.15
C ASP A 251 10.25 37.27 2.15
N ALA A 252 9.38 37.60 1.20
CA ALA A 252 8.09 36.99 0.98
C ALA A 252 8.07 36.20 -0.34
N THR A 253 9.23 35.83 -0.89
CA THR A 253 9.35 35.14 -2.19
C THR A 253 8.86 33.69 -2.18
N GLY A 254 8.40 33.23 -1.01
CA GLY A 254 8.48 31.84 -0.62
C GLY A 254 9.94 31.40 -0.65
N THR A 255 10.57 31.34 0.53
CA THR A 255 11.56 30.26 0.73
C THR A 255 10.85 28.99 0.30
N PRO A 256 11.41 28.16 -0.60
CA PRO A 256 10.87 26.84 -0.79
C PRO A 256 10.68 26.19 0.59
N ALA A 257 9.68 25.32 0.74
CA ALA A 257 9.89 24.21 1.67
C ALA A 257 11.29 23.68 1.31
N SER A 258 12.18 23.57 2.30
CA SER A 258 13.57 23.19 2.08
C SER A 258 13.62 22.12 0.99
N THR A 259 14.53 22.25 0.03
CA THR A 259 14.74 21.22 -1.00
C THR A 259 15.89 20.32 -0.57
N PRO A 260 15.79 19.61 0.57
CA PRO A 260 16.93 18.94 1.18
C PRO A 260 17.49 17.82 0.31
N ILE A 261 16.72 17.29 -0.66
CA ILE A 261 17.23 16.27 -1.59
C ILE A 261 18.14 16.93 -2.61
N ARG A 262 17.70 18.01 -3.27
CA ARG A 262 18.57 18.80 -4.16
C ARG A 262 19.73 19.48 -3.42
N SER A 263 19.50 19.91 -2.19
CA SER A 263 20.52 20.59 -1.35
C SER A 263 21.56 19.61 -0.78
N SER A 264 21.21 18.35 -0.52
CA SER A 264 22.19 17.31 -0.17
C SER A 264 22.99 16.84 -1.39
N GLY A 265 22.39 16.94 -2.59
CA GLY A 265 22.93 16.35 -3.83
C GLY A 265 22.87 14.82 -3.87
N VAL A 266 22.26 14.18 -2.85
CA VAL A 266 22.17 12.73 -2.69
C VAL A 266 20.82 12.34 -2.06
N LEU A 267 20.07 11.49 -2.76
CA LEU A 267 18.88 10.80 -2.24
C LEU A 267 19.29 9.42 -1.70
N ARG A 268 19.27 9.23 -0.38
CA ARG A 268 19.54 7.92 0.23
C ARG A 268 18.24 7.11 0.33
N VAL A 269 18.23 5.90 -0.20
CA VAL A 269 17.01 5.07 -0.36
C VAL A 269 17.16 3.75 0.38
N GLY A 270 16.33 3.53 1.39
CA GLY A 270 16.18 2.24 2.06
C GLY A 270 15.34 1.27 1.21
N THR A 271 15.82 0.06 1.04
CA THR A 271 15.16 -1.01 0.27
C THR A 271 15.68 -2.39 0.73
N GLU A 272 15.04 -3.50 0.38
CA GLU A 272 15.42 -4.82 0.92
C GLU A 272 16.50 -5.60 0.16
N GLY A 273 16.63 -5.41 -1.16
CA GLY A 273 17.56 -6.17 -1.99
C GLY A 273 17.24 -7.66 -2.15
N THR A 274 16.15 -8.16 -1.58
CA THR A 274 15.73 -9.58 -1.65
C THR A 274 14.28 -9.79 -2.10
N TYR A 275 13.55 -8.72 -2.41
CA TYR A 275 12.14 -8.72 -2.81
C TYR A 275 11.97 -8.59 -4.33
N SER A 276 12.17 -9.69 -5.07
CA SER A 276 11.93 -9.74 -6.52
C SER A 276 10.44 -9.57 -6.87
N PRO A 277 10.07 -8.86 -7.96
CA PRO A 277 10.89 -8.10 -8.91
C PRO A 277 11.14 -6.62 -8.52
N PHE A 278 10.84 -6.23 -7.28
CA PHE A 278 10.80 -4.82 -6.84
C PHE A 278 12.17 -4.30 -6.41
N SER A 279 12.90 -5.08 -5.61
CA SER A 279 14.26 -4.79 -5.16
C SER A 279 15.02 -6.09 -4.91
N TYR A 280 15.90 -6.47 -5.84
CA TYR A 280 16.64 -7.73 -5.80
C TYR A 280 18.04 -7.60 -6.42
N HIS A 281 18.97 -8.49 -6.07
CA HIS A 281 20.23 -8.62 -6.81
C HIS A 281 20.02 -9.43 -8.09
N ASP A 282 20.32 -8.83 -9.23
CA ASP A 282 20.32 -9.52 -10.52
C ASP A 282 21.37 -10.65 -10.52
N GLN A 283 20.97 -11.87 -10.88
CA GLN A 283 21.83 -13.06 -10.75
C GLN A 283 23.02 -13.08 -11.72
N ALA A 284 22.98 -12.31 -12.82
CA ALA A 284 24.05 -12.26 -13.81
C ALA A 284 25.13 -11.21 -13.47
N THR A 285 24.73 -10.10 -12.86
CA THR A 285 25.60 -8.94 -12.57
C THR A 285 25.92 -8.76 -11.08
N GLY A 286 25.13 -9.34 -10.18
CA GLY A 286 25.19 -9.13 -8.73
C GLY A 286 24.74 -7.73 -8.29
N GLN A 287 24.28 -6.88 -9.21
CA GLN A 287 23.89 -5.50 -8.91
C GLN A 287 22.44 -5.41 -8.44
N LEU A 288 22.16 -4.41 -7.60
CA LEU A 288 20.82 -4.09 -7.13
C LEU A 288 19.96 -3.56 -8.28
N ALA A 289 18.86 -4.26 -8.54
CA ALA A 289 17.92 -4.03 -9.63
C ALA A 289 16.47 -4.24 -9.14
N GLY A 290 15.50 -3.81 -9.95
CA GLY A 290 14.09 -4.02 -9.67
C GLY A 290 13.25 -2.78 -9.94
N TYR A 291 11.94 -2.94 -9.82
CA TYR A 291 10.97 -1.87 -10.07
C TYR A 291 11.17 -0.65 -9.14
N ASP A 292 11.16 -0.83 -7.82
CA ASP A 292 11.42 0.25 -6.84
C ASP A 292 12.78 0.91 -7.08
N VAL A 293 13.79 0.09 -7.36
CA VAL A 293 15.17 0.50 -7.57
C VAL A 293 15.30 1.41 -8.80
N ASP A 294 14.62 1.07 -9.90
CA ASP A 294 14.64 1.88 -11.12
C ASP A 294 13.71 3.10 -11.03
N VAL A 295 12.58 3.04 -10.30
CA VAL A 295 11.76 4.21 -9.96
C VAL A 295 12.59 5.22 -9.14
N ALA A 296 13.27 4.76 -8.09
CA ALA A 296 14.12 5.61 -7.25
C ALA A 296 15.30 6.24 -8.01
N LYS A 297 15.94 5.49 -8.93
CA LYS A 297 16.95 6.03 -9.85
C LYS A 297 16.38 7.13 -10.75
N ALA A 298 15.20 6.89 -11.36
CA ALA A 298 14.56 7.85 -12.25
C ALA A 298 14.13 9.13 -11.50
N ILE A 299 13.69 9.02 -10.25
CA ILE A 299 13.39 10.16 -9.38
C ILE A 299 14.67 10.97 -9.09
N ALA A 300 15.77 10.30 -8.72
CA ALA A 300 17.05 10.99 -8.48
C ALA A 300 17.59 11.67 -9.74
N GLU A 301 17.48 11.03 -10.92
CA GLU A 301 17.85 11.60 -12.22
C GLU A 301 17.01 12.84 -12.55
N ASN A 302 15.68 12.78 -12.36
CA ASN A 302 14.79 13.93 -12.55
C ASN A 302 15.09 15.10 -11.59
N LEU A 303 15.46 14.79 -10.34
CA LEU A 303 15.85 15.78 -9.34
C LEU A 303 17.26 16.35 -9.58
N GLY A 304 18.10 15.70 -10.39
CA GLY A 304 19.48 16.11 -10.65
C GLY A 304 20.48 15.71 -9.55
N VAL A 305 20.16 14.65 -8.79
CA VAL A 305 20.93 14.20 -7.61
C VAL A 305 21.48 12.78 -7.79
N LYS A 306 22.44 12.39 -6.96
CA LYS A 306 22.86 10.98 -6.88
C LYS A 306 21.85 10.17 -6.09
N VAL A 307 21.74 8.87 -6.37
CA VAL A 307 21.01 7.92 -5.52
C VAL A 307 22.00 6.99 -4.81
N GLU A 308 21.78 6.77 -3.52
CA GLU A 308 22.54 5.80 -2.71
C GLU A 308 21.58 4.82 -2.05
N PHE A 309 21.68 3.54 -2.37
CA PHE A 309 20.82 2.51 -1.78
C PHE A 309 21.41 1.98 -0.48
N VAL A 310 20.56 1.80 0.53
CA VAL A 310 20.90 1.29 1.86
C VAL A 310 20.05 0.06 2.16
N GLU A 311 20.55 -1.11 1.75
CA GLU A 311 19.89 -2.40 1.96
C GLU A 311 19.57 -2.63 3.46
N THR A 312 18.29 -2.86 3.77
CA THR A 312 17.77 -2.97 5.14
C THR A 312 16.55 -3.91 5.15
N PRO A 313 16.52 -4.97 5.99
CA PRO A 313 15.37 -5.88 6.07
C PRO A 313 14.09 -5.19 6.50
N TRP A 314 12.94 -5.57 5.93
CA TRP A 314 11.62 -4.97 6.16
C TRP A 314 11.29 -4.73 7.65
N ASP A 315 11.47 -5.73 8.49
CA ASP A 315 11.20 -5.67 9.95
C ASP A 315 11.94 -4.52 10.66
N SER A 316 13.00 -3.99 10.06
CA SER A 316 13.84 -2.91 10.58
C SER A 316 13.82 -1.63 9.73
N ILE A 317 13.19 -1.64 8.54
CA ILE A 317 13.35 -0.56 7.55
C ILE A 317 12.78 0.77 8.04
N PHE A 318 11.61 0.76 8.67
CA PHE A 318 11.03 1.95 9.28
C PHE A 318 11.83 2.42 10.50
N ALA A 319 12.40 1.51 11.31
CA ALA A 319 13.27 1.91 12.42
C ALA A 319 14.59 2.56 11.91
N ALA A 320 15.11 2.11 10.78
CA ALA A 320 16.28 2.71 10.12
C ALA A 320 15.97 4.07 9.46
N LEU A 321 14.76 4.26 8.93
CA LEU A 321 14.26 5.54 8.43
C LEU A 321 14.20 6.60 9.55
N GLU A 322 13.64 6.24 10.71
CA GLU A 322 13.57 7.07 11.91
C GLU A 322 14.97 7.40 12.45
N ALA A 323 15.88 6.43 12.42
CA ALA A 323 17.29 6.60 12.80
C ALA A 323 18.12 7.40 11.76
N ASN A 324 17.49 8.00 10.74
CA ASN A 324 18.11 8.82 9.70
C ASN A 324 19.28 8.13 8.94
N ARG A 325 19.20 6.79 8.79
CA ARG A 325 20.19 6.03 8.01
C ARG A 325 20.09 6.29 6.51
N PHE A 326 18.89 6.63 6.05
CA PHE A 326 18.55 7.01 4.68
C PHE A 326 17.38 7.99 4.70
N ASP A 327 17.02 8.57 3.55
CA ASP A 327 16.06 9.66 3.43
C ASP A 327 14.64 9.16 3.18
N VAL A 328 14.49 8.17 2.30
CA VAL A 328 13.20 7.57 1.93
C VAL A 328 13.27 6.04 1.92
N VAL A 329 12.13 5.36 2.02
CA VAL A 329 11.96 3.93 1.71
C VAL A 329 11.33 3.77 0.33
N ALA A 330 11.90 2.91 -0.52
CA ALA A 330 11.33 2.44 -1.78
C ALA A 330 11.32 0.90 -1.75
N ASN A 331 10.16 0.32 -1.41
CA ASN A 331 9.99 -1.13 -1.18
C ASN A 331 8.49 -1.52 -1.20
N GLU A 332 7.76 -1.08 -2.23
CA GLU A 332 6.27 -1.11 -2.35
C GLU A 332 5.55 -0.77 -1.02
N VAL A 333 5.75 0.44 -0.47
CA VAL A 333 5.14 0.82 0.81
C VAL A 333 3.68 1.26 0.61
N THR A 334 2.76 0.35 0.94
CA THR A 334 1.31 0.61 0.86
C THR A 334 0.89 1.81 1.71
N ILE A 335 0.08 2.69 1.14
CA ILE A 335 -0.56 3.81 1.83
C ILE A 335 -1.64 3.26 2.77
N THR A 336 -1.49 3.52 4.07
CA THR A 336 -2.54 3.24 5.08
C THR A 336 -2.67 4.41 6.04
N PRO A 337 -3.84 4.64 6.68
CA PRO A 337 -4.03 5.73 7.64
C PRO A 337 -3.01 5.70 8.80
N GLU A 338 -2.65 4.51 9.28
CA GLU A 338 -1.69 4.32 10.38
C GLU A 338 -0.27 4.71 9.95
N ARG A 339 0.11 4.41 8.70
CA ARG A 339 1.39 4.82 8.14
C ARG A 339 1.43 6.31 7.85
N GLN A 340 0.37 6.88 7.27
CA GLN A 340 0.29 8.30 6.91
C GLN A 340 0.22 9.23 8.14
N ALA A 341 -0.28 8.72 9.26
CA ALA A 341 -0.21 9.39 10.56
C ALA A 341 1.21 9.45 11.15
N LYS A 342 2.11 8.53 10.78
CA LYS A 342 3.48 8.43 11.33
C LYS A 342 4.58 8.88 10.35
N TYR A 343 4.34 8.74 9.05
CA TYR A 343 5.28 8.99 7.97
C TYR A 343 4.69 9.98 6.97
N ASP A 344 5.57 10.61 6.21
CA ASP A 344 5.20 11.34 5.01
C ASP A 344 5.25 10.37 3.84
N LEU A 345 4.12 10.17 3.17
CA LEU A 345 3.99 9.26 2.04
C LEU A 345 3.84 10.08 0.76
N SER A 346 4.58 9.72 -0.30
CA SER A 346 4.45 10.37 -1.61
C SER A 346 3.10 10.10 -2.28
N GLU A 347 2.83 10.82 -3.37
CA GLU A 347 1.90 10.34 -4.38
C GLU A 347 2.29 8.92 -4.83
N PRO A 348 1.33 8.05 -5.17
CA PRO A 348 1.64 6.67 -5.50
C PRO A 348 2.41 6.55 -6.82
N TYR A 349 3.51 5.79 -6.80
CA TYR A 349 4.29 5.47 -8.00
C TYR A 349 3.83 4.15 -8.64
N SER A 350 3.28 3.23 -7.83
CA SER A 350 2.52 2.06 -8.28
C SER A 350 1.14 2.02 -7.61
N VAL A 351 0.16 1.49 -8.35
CA VAL A 351 -1.23 1.30 -7.93
C VAL A 351 -1.64 -0.13 -8.28
N GLY A 352 -1.72 -0.96 -7.25
CA GLY A 352 -2.35 -2.28 -7.31
C GLY A 352 -3.87 -2.15 -7.34
N GLU A 353 -4.51 -3.12 -7.98
CA GLU A 353 -5.95 -3.32 -7.96
C GLU A 353 -6.19 -4.75 -7.47
N GLY A 354 -7.25 -4.99 -6.69
CA GLY A 354 -7.62 -6.38 -6.42
C GLY A 354 -8.01 -7.07 -7.72
N VAL A 355 -7.45 -8.25 -7.98
CA VAL A 355 -7.73 -9.05 -9.18
C VAL A 355 -8.14 -10.45 -8.82
N ILE A 356 -9.07 -10.99 -9.58
CA ILE A 356 -9.55 -12.36 -9.46
C ILE A 356 -8.80 -13.20 -10.49
N VAL A 357 -7.99 -14.12 -10.02
CA VAL A 357 -7.20 -15.05 -10.84
C VAL A 357 -7.92 -16.40 -10.93
N THR A 358 -8.14 -16.88 -12.14
CA THR A 358 -8.70 -18.20 -12.43
C THR A 358 -7.75 -19.01 -13.30
N LYS A 359 -8.10 -20.25 -13.63
CA LYS A 359 -7.41 -20.96 -14.71
C LYS A 359 -7.62 -20.26 -16.05
N ALA A 360 -6.63 -20.35 -16.93
CA ALA A 360 -6.68 -19.74 -18.26
C ALA A 360 -7.91 -20.19 -19.08
N ASP A 361 -8.38 -21.42 -18.89
CA ASP A 361 -9.55 -22.01 -19.54
C ASP A 361 -10.89 -21.81 -18.80
N ASP A 362 -10.90 -21.20 -17.62
CA ASP A 362 -12.13 -20.93 -16.86
C ASP A 362 -12.70 -19.53 -17.16
N ASP A 363 -13.79 -19.48 -17.93
CA ASP A 363 -14.55 -18.26 -18.23
C ASP A 363 -15.83 -18.12 -17.36
N SER A 364 -15.99 -18.91 -16.30
CA SER A 364 -17.20 -18.91 -15.45
C SER A 364 -17.24 -17.81 -14.39
N ILE A 365 -16.11 -17.17 -14.10
CA ILE A 365 -15.97 -16.09 -13.11
C ILE A 365 -15.46 -14.84 -13.85
N LYS A 366 -16.24 -13.75 -13.85
CA LYS A 366 -15.96 -12.51 -14.59
C LYS A 366 -16.10 -11.25 -13.74
N SER A 367 -16.53 -11.40 -12.50
CA SER A 367 -16.80 -10.33 -11.54
C SER A 367 -16.64 -10.86 -10.11
N LEU A 368 -16.56 -9.94 -9.15
CA LEU A 368 -16.53 -10.30 -7.73
C LEU A 368 -17.79 -11.07 -7.29
N ALA A 369 -18.95 -10.75 -7.87
CA ALA A 369 -20.22 -11.43 -7.58
C ALA A 369 -20.24 -12.92 -7.98
N ASP A 370 -19.43 -13.33 -8.96
CA ASP A 370 -19.35 -14.72 -9.42
C ASP A 370 -18.57 -15.63 -8.44
N LEU A 371 -17.93 -15.06 -7.41
CA LEU A 371 -17.27 -15.82 -6.34
C LEU A 371 -18.26 -16.43 -5.34
N LYS A 372 -19.54 -16.07 -5.39
CA LYS A 372 -20.55 -16.53 -4.43
C LYS A 372 -20.70 -18.06 -4.46
N GLY A 373 -20.31 -18.72 -3.37
CA GLY A 373 -20.31 -20.17 -3.23
C GLY A 373 -19.14 -20.89 -3.91
N LYS A 374 -18.25 -20.16 -4.61
CA LYS A 374 -16.97 -20.68 -5.11
C LYS A 374 -15.98 -20.85 -3.97
N THR A 375 -14.99 -21.70 -4.15
CA THR A 375 -13.86 -21.84 -3.22
C THR A 375 -12.69 -20.99 -3.71
N THR A 376 -12.13 -20.14 -2.85
CA THR A 376 -10.92 -19.36 -3.16
C THR A 376 -9.81 -19.63 -2.17
N ALA A 377 -8.56 -19.25 -2.48
CA ALA A 377 -7.46 -19.31 -1.51
C ALA A 377 -6.69 -18.00 -1.36
N GLN A 378 -6.44 -17.57 -0.13
CA GLN A 378 -5.72 -16.35 0.24
C GLN A 378 -4.86 -16.56 1.48
N SER A 379 -3.88 -15.67 1.74
CA SER A 379 -3.29 -15.60 3.09
C SER A 379 -4.36 -15.15 4.09
N ILE A 380 -4.37 -15.74 5.29
CA ILE A 380 -5.52 -15.63 6.20
C ILE A 380 -5.77 -14.20 6.71
N THR A 381 -4.68 -13.44 6.86
CA THR A 381 -4.61 -12.02 7.26
C THR A 381 -4.72 -11.04 6.09
N SER A 382 -4.80 -11.52 4.85
CA SER A 382 -4.93 -10.63 3.70
C SER A 382 -6.29 -9.95 3.67
N ASN A 383 -6.31 -8.65 3.36
CA ASN A 383 -7.51 -7.91 2.98
C ASN A 383 -8.29 -8.63 1.86
N TRP A 384 -7.60 -9.18 0.86
CA TRP A 384 -8.21 -9.95 -0.23
C TRP A 384 -8.98 -11.20 0.24
N ALA A 385 -8.60 -11.77 1.38
CA ALA A 385 -9.36 -12.87 2.01
C ALA A 385 -10.72 -12.37 2.53
N GLN A 386 -10.79 -11.12 3.00
CA GLN A 386 -12.04 -10.53 3.46
C GLN A 386 -12.93 -10.13 2.27
N VAL A 387 -12.36 -9.49 1.24
CA VAL A 387 -13.05 -9.19 -0.04
C VAL A 387 -13.71 -10.44 -0.64
N ALA A 388 -13.00 -11.58 -0.63
CA ALA A 388 -13.55 -12.85 -1.10
C ALA A 388 -14.68 -13.39 -0.19
N ARG A 389 -14.58 -13.27 1.14
CA ARG A 389 -15.64 -13.68 2.09
C ARG A 389 -16.89 -12.83 1.92
N ASP A 390 -16.75 -11.52 1.76
CA ASP A 390 -17.87 -10.58 1.62
C ASP A 390 -18.58 -10.75 0.26
N ALA A 391 -17.85 -11.18 -0.76
CA ALA A 391 -18.41 -11.69 -2.03
C ALA A 391 -19.14 -13.05 -1.89
N GLY A 392 -19.06 -13.70 -0.74
CA GLY A 392 -19.70 -14.99 -0.44
C GLY A 392 -18.89 -16.22 -0.84
N ALA A 393 -17.56 -16.11 -0.98
CA ALA A 393 -16.68 -17.24 -1.28
C ALA A 393 -16.36 -18.09 -0.04
N ASN A 394 -16.11 -19.38 -0.26
CA ASN A 394 -15.51 -20.29 0.72
C ASN A 394 -13.99 -20.10 0.70
N VAL A 395 -13.46 -19.25 1.58
CA VAL A 395 -12.03 -18.91 1.60
C VAL A 395 -11.20 -19.95 2.36
N GLU A 396 -10.39 -20.69 1.61
CA GLU A 396 -9.28 -21.48 2.15
C GLU A 396 -8.08 -20.57 2.46
N SER A 397 -7.48 -20.71 3.64
CA SER A 397 -6.21 -20.04 3.92
C SER A 397 -5.01 -20.83 3.40
N VAL A 398 -4.07 -20.11 2.81
CA VAL A 398 -2.72 -20.55 2.44
C VAL A 398 -1.68 -19.68 3.14
N GLU A 399 -0.39 -20.01 3.01
CA GLU A 399 0.73 -19.18 3.47
C GLU A 399 0.99 -18.02 2.50
N GLY A 400 0.79 -18.22 1.19
CA GLY A 400 1.02 -17.19 0.17
C GLY A 400 0.49 -17.53 -1.22
N PHE A 401 0.64 -16.59 -2.15
CA PHE A 401 0.03 -16.63 -3.48
C PHE A 401 0.45 -17.86 -4.31
N SER A 402 1.73 -18.22 -4.32
CA SER A 402 2.23 -19.40 -5.06
C SER A 402 1.57 -20.72 -4.62
N GLN A 403 1.17 -20.82 -3.34
CA GLN A 403 0.41 -21.97 -2.83
C GLN A 403 -1.05 -21.90 -3.28
N ALA A 404 -1.68 -20.72 -3.34
CA ALA A 404 -3.01 -20.55 -3.95
C ALA A 404 -3.00 -20.98 -5.43
N ILE A 405 -2.01 -20.56 -6.22
CA ILE A 405 -1.87 -20.99 -7.62
C ILE A 405 -1.64 -22.51 -7.73
N THR A 406 -0.87 -23.11 -6.83
CA THR A 406 -0.71 -24.57 -6.77
C THR A 406 -2.05 -25.29 -6.54
N LEU A 407 -2.89 -24.78 -5.63
CA LEU A 407 -4.23 -25.31 -5.38
C LEU A 407 -5.18 -25.09 -6.57
N LEU A 408 -5.11 -23.92 -7.21
CA LEU A 408 -5.90 -23.57 -8.39
C LEU A 408 -5.58 -24.52 -9.54
N ASN A 409 -4.30 -24.74 -9.84
CA ASN A 409 -3.87 -25.66 -10.89
C ASN A 409 -4.30 -27.11 -10.62
N GLN A 410 -4.25 -27.57 -9.36
CA GLN A 410 -4.82 -28.85 -8.91
C GLN A 410 -6.37 -28.89 -8.92
N GLY A 411 -7.05 -27.79 -9.26
CA GLY A 411 -8.51 -27.65 -9.24
C GLY A 411 -9.09 -27.88 -7.84
N ARG A 412 -8.34 -27.55 -6.78
CA ARG A 412 -8.81 -27.63 -5.38
C ARG A 412 -9.57 -26.37 -4.96
N ILE A 413 -9.39 -25.28 -5.70
CA ILE A 413 -10.12 -24.01 -5.60
C ILE A 413 -10.53 -23.56 -7.01
N ASP A 414 -11.52 -22.67 -7.10
CA ASP A 414 -12.01 -22.11 -8.37
C ASP A 414 -11.24 -20.84 -8.77
N ALA A 415 -10.84 -20.01 -7.79
CA ALA A 415 -10.15 -18.73 -8.04
C ALA A 415 -9.25 -18.30 -6.87
N THR A 416 -8.48 -17.23 -7.06
CA THR A 416 -7.86 -16.48 -5.96
C THR A 416 -7.92 -14.98 -6.24
N VAL A 417 -8.49 -14.22 -5.29
CA VAL A 417 -8.35 -12.76 -5.20
C VAL A 417 -6.99 -12.42 -4.60
N ASN A 418 -6.22 -11.55 -5.26
CA ASN A 418 -4.96 -10.99 -4.75
C ASN A 418 -4.68 -9.60 -5.36
N ASP A 419 -3.61 -8.94 -4.95
CA ASP A 419 -3.14 -7.68 -5.53
C ASP A 419 -2.59 -7.90 -6.95
N SER A 420 -2.99 -7.07 -7.91
CA SER A 420 -2.55 -7.15 -9.31
C SER A 420 -1.04 -7.09 -9.46
N ILE A 421 -0.35 -6.27 -8.66
CA ILE A 421 1.11 -6.15 -8.67
C ILE A 421 1.77 -7.48 -8.30
N ALA A 422 1.24 -8.18 -7.29
CA ALA A 422 1.71 -9.51 -6.90
C ALA A 422 1.41 -10.59 -7.96
N VAL A 423 0.29 -10.49 -8.67
CA VAL A 423 -0.03 -11.40 -9.78
C VAL A 423 0.88 -11.16 -10.98
N TYR A 424 1.12 -9.90 -11.36
CA TYR A 424 2.03 -9.53 -12.44
C TYR A 424 3.47 -9.99 -12.15
N ALA A 425 3.95 -9.76 -10.93
CA ALA A 425 5.24 -10.26 -10.46
C ALA A 425 5.37 -11.79 -10.63
N TYR A 426 4.40 -12.56 -10.12
CA TYR A 426 4.39 -14.01 -10.25
C TYR A 426 4.41 -14.49 -11.71
N LEU A 427 3.60 -13.88 -12.58
CA LEU A 427 3.53 -14.23 -14.01
C LEU A 427 4.83 -13.87 -14.75
N ALA A 428 5.46 -12.74 -14.40
CA ALA A 428 6.73 -12.31 -14.98
C ALA A 428 7.90 -13.20 -14.55
N GLU A 429 7.93 -13.65 -13.30
CA GLU A 429 8.97 -14.53 -12.76
C GLU A 429 8.84 -15.97 -13.24
N THR A 430 7.62 -16.54 -13.19
CA THR A 430 7.39 -17.96 -13.49
C THR A 430 7.13 -18.25 -14.97
N GLY A 431 6.66 -17.25 -15.73
CA GLY A 431 6.15 -17.46 -17.08
C GLY A 431 4.90 -18.35 -17.16
N ASP A 432 4.16 -18.54 -16.06
CA ASP A 432 2.98 -19.40 -16.01
C ASP A 432 1.88 -18.92 -16.97
N LYS A 433 1.34 -19.88 -17.74
CA LYS A 433 0.25 -19.67 -18.71
C LYS A 433 -1.00 -20.48 -18.38
N SER A 434 -1.00 -21.19 -17.25
CA SER A 434 -2.13 -22.00 -16.79
C SER A 434 -3.22 -21.20 -16.07
N ILE A 435 -2.92 -19.93 -15.73
CA ILE A 435 -3.80 -19.00 -15.03
C ILE A 435 -4.00 -17.70 -15.82
N LYS A 436 -5.05 -16.94 -15.50
CA LYS A 436 -5.30 -15.60 -16.03
C LYS A 436 -5.91 -14.71 -14.95
N ILE A 437 -5.73 -13.39 -15.08
CA ILE A 437 -6.61 -12.42 -14.41
C ILE A 437 -7.95 -12.44 -15.17
N ALA A 438 -9.00 -12.90 -14.49
CA ALA A 438 -10.35 -13.03 -15.04
C ALA A 438 -11.21 -11.79 -14.81
N ALA A 439 -10.95 -11.06 -13.71
CA ALA A 439 -11.66 -9.84 -13.36
C ALA A 439 -10.81 -8.93 -12.46
N LYS A 440 -11.19 -7.66 -12.40
CA LYS A 440 -10.75 -6.69 -11.39
C LYS A 440 -11.83 -6.55 -10.31
N THR A 441 -11.43 -6.13 -9.12
CA THR A 441 -12.30 -5.65 -8.04
C THR A 441 -12.27 -4.12 -8.00
N ASP A 442 -13.19 -3.51 -7.27
CA ASP A 442 -13.23 -2.06 -7.11
C ASP A 442 -12.23 -1.53 -6.05
N GLU A 443 -11.52 -2.42 -5.34
CA GLU A 443 -10.53 -2.04 -4.33
C GLU A 443 -9.13 -1.84 -4.93
N LYS A 444 -8.43 -0.80 -4.45
CA LYS A 444 -7.08 -0.39 -4.87
C LYS A 444 -6.09 -0.45 -3.72
N SER A 445 -4.82 -0.55 -4.07
CA SER A 445 -3.68 -0.78 -3.19
C SER A 445 -2.54 0.11 -3.66
N GLU A 446 -2.49 1.33 -3.13
CA GLU A 446 -1.59 2.40 -3.59
C GLU A 446 -0.25 2.30 -2.84
N GLN A 447 0.88 2.37 -3.56
CA GLN A 447 2.22 2.26 -2.97
C GLN A 447 3.03 3.54 -3.20
N ALA A 448 3.67 4.02 -2.13
CA ALA A 448 4.33 5.32 -2.07
C ALA A 448 5.75 5.22 -1.52
N LEU A 449 6.55 6.25 -1.76
CA LEU A 449 7.82 6.43 -1.04
C LEU A 449 7.51 6.91 0.37
N ALA A 450 8.11 6.27 1.38
CA ALA A 450 7.92 6.68 2.77
C ALA A 450 9.12 7.48 3.28
N ALA A 451 8.86 8.72 3.69
CA ALA A 451 9.80 9.64 4.32
C ALA A 451 9.48 9.81 5.83
N ARG A 452 10.45 10.31 6.60
CA ARG A 452 10.17 10.79 7.97
C ARG A 452 9.12 11.91 7.93
N LYS A 453 8.27 11.97 8.95
CA LYS A 453 7.29 13.05 9.14
C LYS A 453 7.98 14.42 9.15
N ASP A 454 7.37 15.40 8.51
CA ASP A 454 7.81 16.79 8.44
C ASP A 454 9.22 16.98 7.85
N SER A 455 9.68 16.00 7.04
CA SER A 455 11.03 15.99 6.44
C SER A 455 11.23 17.00 5.30
N GLY A 456 10.13 17.53 4.76
CA GLY A 456 10.16 18.40 3.57
C GLY A 456 10.44 17.68 2.25
N TYR A 457 10.52 16.34 2.22
CA TYR A 457 10.83 15.58 1.01
C TYR A 457 9.66 15.53 0.00
N LEU A 458 8.40 15.52 0.46
CA LEU A 458 7.25 15.26 -0.41
C LEU A 458 7.12 16.19 -1.64
N PRO A 459 7.33 17.52 -1.56
CA PRO A 459 7.22 18.37 -2.75
C PRO A 459 8.22 18.00 -3.85
N GLU A 460 9.44 17.60 -3.49
CA GLU A 460 10.45 17.15 -4.46
C GLU A 460 10.10 15.77 -5.02
N LEU A 461 9.72 14.82 -4.15
CA LEU A 461 9.35 13.46 -4.56
C LEU A 461 8.11 13.44 -5.46
N ASN A 462 7.05 14.13 -5.07
CA ASN A 462 5.79 14.18 -5.82
C ASN A 462 5.98 14.89 -7.17
N GLY A 463 6.69 16.02 -7.21
CA GLY A 463 7.00 16.71 -8.47
C GLY A 463 7.83 15.84 -9.44
N ALA A 464 8.77 15.05 -8.92
CA ALA A 464 9.51 14.09 -9.73
C ALA A 464 8.63 12.92 -10.21
N ILE A 465 7.78 12.36 -9.34
CA ILE A 465 6.82 11.30 -9.69
C ILE A 465 5.85 11.78 -10.78
N ASP A 466 5.32 13.01 -10.66
CA ASP A 466 4.41 13.59 -11.65
C ASP A 466 5.09 13.84 -13.00
N ALA A 467 6.35 14.29 -13.00
CA ALA A 467 7.15 14.44 -14.22
C ALA A 467 7.45 13.08 -14.88
N LEU A 468 7.76 12.04 -14.10
CA LEU A 468 7.99 10.68 -14.59
C LEU A 468 6.70 9.99 -15.05
N ARG A 469 5.55 10.31 -14.45
CA ARG A 469 4.22 9.85 -14.90
C ARG A 469 3.85 10.53 -16.22
N SER A 470 4.01 11.86 -16.30
CA SER A 470 3.68 12.67 -17.49
C SER A 470 4.56 12.37 -18.71
N SER A 471 5.82 12.02 -18.49
CA SER A 471 6.74 11.57 -19.56
C SER A 471 6.56 10.10 -19.97
N GLY A 472 5.69 9.35 -19.29
CA GLY A 472 5.51 7.91 -19.50
C GLY A 472 6.66 7.04 -18.96
N LYS A 473 7.65 7.63 -18.27
CA LYS A 473 8.83 6.89 -17.78
C LYS A 473 8.47 5.86 -16.70
N LEU A 474 7.50 6.16 -15.83
CA LEU A 474 7.00 5.16 -14.88
C LEU A 474 6.35 3.97 -15.60
N ALA A 475 5.65 4.21 -16.71
CA ALA A 475 4.98 3.14 -17.47
C ALA A 475 6.01 2.26 -18.21
N GLU A 476 7.11 2.84 -18.71
CA GLU A 476 8.25 2.10 -19.25
C GLU A 476 8.87 1.16 -18.18
N ILE A 477 9.10 1.66 -16.96
CA ILE A 477 9.65 0.87 -15.85
C ILE A 477 8.66 -0.24 -15.43
N SER A 478 7.37 0.07 -15.36
CA SER A 478 6.30 -0.90 -15.08
C SER A 478 6.26 -2.02 -16.13
N GLN A 479 6.30 -1.68 -17.41
CA GLN A 479 6.32 -2.66 -18.50
C GLN A 479 7.62 -3.49 -18.51
N LYS A 480 8.75 -2.91 -18.12
CA LYS A 480 10.03 -3.62 -17.99
C LYS A 480 9.94 -4.76 -16.96
N TYR A 481 9.44 -4.49 -15.76
CA TYR A 481 9.43 -5.45 -14.65
C TYR A 481 8.15 -6.28 -14.53
N LEU A 482 6.98 -5.65 -14.61
CA LEU A 482 5.68 -6.27 -14.34
C LEU A 482 4.96 -6.76 -15.60
N LYS A 483 5.44 -6.39 -16.81
CA LYS A 483 4.78 -6.67 -18.11
C LYS A 483 3.35 -6.12 -18.21
N ALA A 484 3.04 -5.15 -17.37
CA ALA A 484 1.76 -4.45 -17.26
C ALA A 484 2.03 -2.99 -16.87
N ASP A 485 1.04 -2.13 -17.06
CA ASP A 485 1.07 -0.76 -16.53
C ASP A 485 0.37 -0.72 -15.17
N ALA A 486 1.15 -0.50 -14.11
CA ALA A 486 0.70 -0.36 -12.73
C ALA A 486 0.80 1.10 -12.24
N THR A 487 0.95 2.09 -13.12
CA THR A 487 1.21 3.50 -12.72
C THR A 487 -0.03 4.31 -12.35
N GLY A 488 -1.23 3.71 -12.46
CA GLY A 488 -2.51 4.38 -12.24
C GLY A 488 -2.93 5.36 -13.36
N ALA A 489 -2.14 5.51 -14.42
CA ALA A 489 -2.40 6.44 -15.52
C ALA A 489 -3.67 6.07 -16.33
N GLY A 490 -4.81 6.68 -15.98
CA GLY A 490 -6.06 6.51 -16.73
C GLY A 490 -7.35 6.77 -15.96
N GLN A 491 -7.30 7.03 -14.65
CA GLN A 491 -8.48 7.35 -13.85
C GLN A 491 -8.21 8.55 -12.94
N ALA A 492 -9.13 9.51 -12.92
CA ALA A 492 -9.09 10.63 -11.98
C ALA A 492 -9.16 10.12 -10.52
N PRO A 493 -8.63 10.86 -9.53
CA PRO A 493 -8.73 10.48 -8.13
C PRO A 493 -10.20 10.41 -7.70
N GLN A 494 -10.73 9.20 -7.61
CA GLN A 494 -11.97 8.96 -6.90
C GLN A 494 -11.62 8.93 -5.41
N ALA A 495 -11.99 10.00 -4.70
CA ALA A 495 -12.12 9.99 -3.25
C ALA A 495 -13.24 8.99 -2.87
N GLY A 496 -12.87 7.70 -2.84
CA GLY A 496 -13.80 6.58 -2.91
C GLY A 496 -13.19 5.23 -2.53
N GLY A 497 -11.97 5.21 -1.97
CA GLY A 497 -11.57 4.10 -1.12
C GLY A 497 -12.57 4.02 0.02
N ALA A 498 -13.40 2.98 0.05
CA ALA A 498 -14.45 2.84 1.05
C ALA A 498 -13.82 2.94 2.43
N GLN A 499 -14.19 3.97 3.18
CA GLN A 499 -13.67 4.24 4.51
C GLN A 499 -14.17 3.13 5.43
N GLN A 500 -13.44 2.01 5.47
CA GLN A 500 -13.67 0.92 6.40
C GLN A 500 -13.44 1.51 7.79
N ASN A 501 -14.53 1.94 8.42
CA ASN A 501 -14.57 2.22 9.83
C ASN A 501 -13.94 1.01 10.51
N ALA A 502 -12.77 1.21 11.15
CA ALA A 502 -12.11 0.16 11.91
C ALA A 502 -13.18 -0.49 12.79
N PRO A 503 -13.39 -1.83 12.70
CA PRO A 503 -14.48 -2.47 13.41
C PRO A 503 -14.34 -2.12 14.89
N PRO A 504 -15.43 -1.71 15.56
CA PRO A 504 -15.36 -1.20 16.92
C PRO A 504 -14.61 -2.23 17.77
N VAL A 505 -13.58 -1.78 18.50
CA VAL A 505 -12.65 -2.63 19.25
C VAL A 505 -13.45 -3.50 20.21
N ARG A 506 -13.81 -4.71 19.75
CA ARG A 506 -14.54 -5.68 20.55
C ARG A 506 -13.56 -6.14 21.62
N SER A 507 -14.01 -6.14 22.87
CA SER A 507 -13.16 -6.67 23.94
C SER A 507 -12.80 -8.14 23.61
N ALA A 508 -11.55 -8.53 23.83
CA ALA A 508 -11.10 -9.91 23.60
C ALA A 508 -12.02 -10.95 24.27
N TRP A 509 -12.62 -10.61 25.42
CA TRP A 509 -13.64 -11.40 26.10
C TRP A 509 -14.91 -11.66 25.28
N GLN A 510 -15.44 -10.65 24.58
CA GLN A 510 -16.59 -10.83 23.68
C GLN A 510 -16.21 -11.71 22.49
N LEU A 511 -15.03 -11.50 21.89
CA LEU A 511 -14.55 -12.33 20.79
C LEU A 511 -14.37 -13.80 21.20
N ILE A 512 -13.88 -14.07 22.42
CA ILE A 512 -13.81 -15.43 22.97
C ILE A 512 -15.22 -16.02 23.11
N LEU A 513 -16.14 -15.31 23.76
CA LEU A 513 -17.52 -15.79 24.00
C LEU A 513 -18.28 -16.10 22.71
N ASP A 514 -18.21 -15.20 21.72
CA ASP A 514 -18.83 -15.35 20.40
C ASP A 514 -18.33 -16.63 19.68
N ASN A 515 -17.10 -17.06 19.95
CA ASN A 515 -16.41 -18.10 19.20
C ASN A 515 -16.18 -19.43 19.96
N LEU A 516 -16.63 -19.55 21.21
CA LEU A 516 -16.64 -20.82 21.94
C LEU A 516 -17.36 -21.93 21.15
N TRP A 517 -18.53 -21.65 20.58
CA TRP A 517 -19.29 -22.66 19.83
C TRP A 517 -18.67 -23.03 18.47
N PRO A 518 -18.26 -22.10 17.60
CA PRO A 518 -17.46 -22.41 16.41
C PRO A 518 -16.25 -23.32 16.69
N LEU A 519 -15.45 -23.00 17.71
CA LEU A 519 -14.28 -23.80 18.09
C LEU A 519 -14.66 -25.17 18.65
N ALA A 520 -15.66 -25.25 19.53
CA ALA A 520 -16.19 -26.51 20.04
C ALA A 520 -16.72 -27.41 18.92
N LYS A 521 -17.45 -26.83 17.96
CA LYS A 521 -17.97 -27.53 16.78
C LYS A 521 -16.81 -28.10 15.96
N ALA A 522 -15.79 -27.31 15.66
CA ALA A 522 -14.59 -27.76 14.94
C ALA A 522 -13.88 -28.92 15.64
N ALA A 523 -13.72 -28.84 16.96
CA ALA A 523 -13.14 -29.92 17.76
C ALA A 523 -13.97 -31.21 17.69
N ILE A 524 -15.30 -31.10 17.79
CA ILE A 524 -16.23 -32.23 17.77
C ILE A 524 -16.36 -32.86 16.38
N THR A 525 -16.39 -32.07 15.30
CA THR A 525 -16.64 -32.58 13.94
C THR A 525 -15.38 -32.91 13.15
N ALA A 526 -14.22 -32.37 13.53
CA ALA A 526 -12.95 -32.63 12.83
C ALA A 526 -11.86 -33.20 13.76
N THR A 527 -11.39 -32.47 14.78
CA THR A 527 -10.26 -32.88 15.64
C THR A 527 -10.46 -34.25 16.29
N ILE A 528 -11.62 -34.49 16.92
CA ILE A 528 -11.93 -35.75 17.61
C ILE A 528 -12.09 -36.92 16.60
N PRO A 529 -12.92 -36.83 15.55
CA PRO A 529 -13.02 -37.87 14.51
C PRO A 529 -11.68 -38.18 13.85
N LEU A 530 -10.89 -37.16 13.48
CA LEU A 530 -9.58 -37.32 12.87
C LEU A 530 -8.62 -38.09 13.78
N THR A 531 -8.60 -37.76 15.07
CA THR A 531 -7.83 -38.49 16.09
C THR A 531 -8.28 -39.96 16.15
N ILE A 532 -9.58 -40.21 16.35
CA ILE A 532 -10.12 -41.57 16.59
C ILE A 532 -9.89 -42.47 15.36
N ILE A 533 -10.23 -42.00 14.17
CA ILE A 533 -10.09 -42.78 12.92
C ILE A 533 -8.61 -43.09 12.68
N SER A 534 -7.74 -42.09 12.76
CA SER A 534 -6.30 -42.27 12.52
C SER A 534 -5.64 -43.18 13.55
N PHE A 535 -6.05 -43.11 14.81
CA PHE A 535 -5.54 -43.99 15.86
C PHE A 535 -6.02 -45.43 15.68
N VAL A 536 -7.29 -45.66 15.35
CA VAL A 536 -7.84 -47.02 15.14
C VAL A 536 -7.19 -47.68 13.93
N VAL A 537 -7.11 -46.99 12.79
CA VAL A 537 -6.44 -47.52 11.58
C VAL A 537 -4.94 -47.69 11.84
N GLY A 538 -4.31 -46.72 12.49
CA GLY A 538 -2.91 -46.78 12.89
C GLY A 538 -2.59 -47.95 13.83
N LEU A 539 -3.47 -48.31 14.78
CA LEU A 539 -3.31 -49.48 15.63
C LEU A 539 -3.38 -50.80 14.86
N VAL A 540 -4.24 -50.90 13.84
CA VAL A 540 -4.30 -52.09 12.96
C VAL A 540 -3.01 -52.23 12.17
N ILE A 541 -2.50 -51.13 11.60
CA ILE A 541 -1.20 -51.09 10.92
C ILE A 541 -0.08 -51.46 11.89
N ALA A 542 -0.06 -50.85 13.08
CA ALA A 542 0.93 -51.09 14.12
C ALA A 542 1.02 -52.57 14.52
N LEU A 543 -0.12 -53.23 14.74
CA LEU A 543 -0.16 -54.66 15.06
C LEU A 543 0.36 -55.52 13.90
N ALA A 544 -0.09 -55.26 12.67
CA ALA A 544 0.37 -55.99 11.49
C ALA A 544 1.88 -55.86 11.27
N VAL A 545 2.41 -54.65 11.38
CA VAL A 545 3.84 -54.33 11.24
C VAL A 545 4.66 -54.92 12.39
N ALA A 546 4.16 -54.87 13.64
CA ALA A 546 4.82 -55.51 14.79
C ALA A 546 4.95 -57.03 14.62
N LEU A 547 3.90 -57.69 14.14
CA LEU A 547 3.92 -59.14 13.85
C LEU A 547 4.85 -59.47 12.67
N ALA A 548 4.87 -58.64 11.62
CA ALA A 548 5.84 -58.79 10.53
C ALA A 548 7.30 -58.62 11.00
N ARG A 549 7.57 -57.70 11.95
CA ARG A 549 8.88 -57.51 12.59
C ARG A 549 9.35 -58.66 13.48
N LEU A 550 8.41 -59.46 14.00
CA LEU A 550 8.65 -60.63 14.84
C LEU A 550 8.62 -61.95 14.06
N SER A 551 8.30 -61.90 12.77
CA SER A 551 8.24 -63.07 11.90
C SER A 551 9.63 -63.68 11.68
N PRO A 552 9.78 -65.02 11.59
CA PRO A 552 11.01 -65.63 11.09
C PRO A 552 11.26 -65.34 9.60
N ASN A 553 10.26 -64.81 8.86
CA ASN A 553 10.43 -64.44 7.47
C ASN A 553 11.25 -63.14 7.34
N VAL A 554 12.44 -63.26 6.77
CA VAL A 554 13.40 -62.16 6.56
C VAL A 554 12.82 -61.06 5.67
N ILE A 555 12.02 -61.39 4.66
CA ILE A 555 11.41 -60.41 3.74
C ILE A 555 10.40 -59.56 4.50
N LEU A 556 9.44 -60.19 5.20
CA LEU A 556 8.45 -59.48 6.02
C LEU A 556 9.11 -58.59 7.07
N THR A 557 10.15 -59.12 7.72
CA THR A 557 10.92 -58.39 8.74
C THR A 557 11.61 -57.16 8.16
N ASN A 558 12.24 -57.28 6.98
CA ASN A 558 12.98 -56.19 6.34
C ASN A 558 12.04 -55.12 5.76
N VAL A 559 10.93 -55.52 5.12
CA VAL A 559 9.90 -54.57 4.64
C VAL A 559 9.33 -53.78 5.82
N ALA A 560 9.01 -54.44 6.93
CA ALA A 560 8.51 -53.78 8.12
C ALA A 560 9.57 -52.87 8.79
N ARG A 561 10.87 -53.23 8.78
CA ARG A 561 11.95 -52.34 9.22
C ARG A 561 12.03 -51.09 8.35
N PHE A 562 11.96 -51.24 7.03
CA PHE A 562 12.05 -50.13 6.08
C PHE A 562 10.90 -49.13 6.27
N TYR A 563 9.66 -49.63 6.37
CA TYR A 563 8.49 -48.83 6.71
C TYR A 563 8.67 -48.05 8.04
N ILE A 564 9.07 -48.73 9.13
CA ILE A 564 9.31 -48.08 10.43
C ILE A 564 10.42 -47.03 10.31
N SER A 565 11.47 -47.30 9.54
CA SER A 565 12.60 -46.40 9.33
C SER A 565 12.19 -45.12 8.59
N ILE A 566 11.33 -45.23 7.56
CA ILE A 566 10.79 -44.05 6.87
C ILE A 566 9.90 -43.24 7.83
N ILE A 567 8.93 -43.90 8.46
CA ILE A 567 7.91 -43.23 9.27
C ILE A 567 8.51 -42.53 10.51
N ARG A 568 9.48 -43.16 11.17
CA ARG A 568 10.15 -42.56 12.35
C ARG A 568 11.34 -41.68 11.98
N GLY A 569 11.81 -41.75 10.73
CA GLY A 569 12.93 -40.95 10.20
C GLY A 569 12.51 -39.70 9.43
N THR A 570 11.20 -39.47 9.22
CA THR A 570 10.67 -38.30 8.51
C THR A 570 9.66 -37.55 9.39
N PRO A 571 9.64 -36.20 9.37
CA PRO A 571 8.67 -35.43 10.14
C PRO A 571 7.23 -35.67 9.68
N LEU A 572 6.27 -35.69 10.62
CA LEU A 572 4.85 -35.88 10.34
C LEU A 572 4.26 -34.81 9.40
N LEU A 573 4.71 -33.56 9.51
CA LEU A 573 4.33 -32.48 8.60
C LEU A 573 4.76 -32.77 7.14
N VAL A 574 5.95 -33.34 6.95
CA VAL A 574 6.44 -33.74 5.62
C VAL A 574 5.60 -34.91 5.07
N GLN A 575 5.21 -35.85 5.92
CA GLN A 575 4.31 -36.95 5.54
C GLN A 575 2.94 -36.42 5.08
N LEU A 576 2.36 -35.44 5.78
CA LEU A 576 1.13 -34.74 5.38
C LEU A 576 1.29 -34.05 4.02
N PHE A 577 2.39 -33.33 3.81
CA PHE A 577 2.67 -32.63 2.54
C PHE A 577 2.85 -33.59 1.34
N ILE A 578 3.53 -34.73 1.54
CA ILE A 578 3.67 -35.74 0.47
C ILE A 578 2.30 -36.29 0.07
N VAL A 579 1.44 -36.66 1.03
CA VAL A 579 0.11 -37.21 0.74
C VAL A 579 -0.81 -36.16 0.10
N PHE A 580 -0.74 -34.89 0.52
CA PHE A 580 -1.68 -33.86 0.07
C PHE A 580 -1.24 -33.08 -1.18
N TYR A 581 0.04 -32.68 -1.27
CA TYR A 581 0.56 -31.83 -2.35
C TYR A 581 1.33 -32.60 -3.43
N ALA A 582 2.04 -33.68 -3.09
CA ALA A 582 2.85 -34.43 -4.06
C ALA A 582 2.05 -35.50 -4.83
N LEU A 583 1.18 -36.28 -4.16
CA LEU A 583 0.34 -37.29 -4.85
C LEU A 583 -0.52 -36.74 -6.01
N PRO A 584 -1.08 -35.52 -5.96
CA PRO A 584 -1.77 -34.92 -7.10
C PRO A 584 -0.90 -34.76 -8.36
N GLN A 585 0.42 -34.56 -8.21
CA GLN A 585 1.35 -34.49 -9.35
C GLN A 585 1.51 -35.86 -10.06
N LEU A 586 1.20 -36.95 -9.36
CA LEU A 586 1.12 -38.32 -9.89
C LEU A 586 -0.30 -38.69 -10.34
N GLY A 587 -1.21 -37.71 -10.44
CA GLY A 587 -2.61 -37.90 -10.84
C GLY A 587 -3.55 -38.36 -9.72
N VAL A 588 -3.07 -38.51 -8.48
CA VAL A 588 -3.86 -39.01 -7.35
C VAL A 588 -4.28 -37.85 -6.43
N LYS A 589 -5.46 -37.29 -6.69
CA LYS A 589 -6.05 -36.23 -5.86
C LYS A 589 -6.79 -36.82 -4.66
N ILE A 590 -6.38 -36.44 -3.45
CA ILE A 590 -7.00 -36.85 -2.18
C ILE A 590 -7.48 -35.59 -1.44
N ASP A 591 -8.69 -35.64 -0.89
CA ASP A 591 -9.27 -34.55 -0.11
C ASP A 591 -8.55 -34.35 1.24
N PRO A 592 -8.61 -33.14 1.85
CA PRO A 592 -7.87 -32.79 3.07
C PRO A 592 -8.00 -33.81 4.20
N PHE A 593 -9.24 -34.15 4.57
CA PHE A 593 -9.50 -34.99 5.74
C PHE A 593 -9.04 -36.46 5.54
N PRO A 594 -9.35 -37.14 4.40
CA PRO A 594 -8.75 -38.44 4.10
C PRO A 594 -7.23 -38.42 3.99
N ALA A 595 -6.62 -37.36 3.41
CA ALA A 595 -5.17 -37.23 3.32
C ALA A 595 -4.51 -37.16 4.72
N ALA A 596 -5.10 -36.39 5.63
CA ALA A 596 -4.69 -36.33 7.03
C ALA A 596 -4.84 -37.70 7.72
N VAL A 597 -5.99 -38.38 7.56
CA VAL A 597 -6.20 -39.73 8.11
C VAL A 597 -5.14 -40.71 7.64
N ILE A 598 -4.77 -40.70 6.35
CA ILE A 598 -3.73 -41.58 5.80
C ILE A 598 -2.38 -41.29 6.45
N ALA A 599 -1.93 -40.03 6.46
CA ALA A 599 -0.64 -39.64 7.01
C ALA A 599 -0.53 -39.96 8.51
N PHE A 600 -1.53 -39.58 9.32
CA PHE A 600 -1.56 -39.88 10.75
C PHE A 600 -1.65 -41.38 11.04
N SER A 601 -2.43 -42.15 10.28
CA SER A 601 -2.53 -43.61 10.47
C SER A 601 -1.20 -44.31 10.18
N LEU A 602 -0.50 -43.90 9.13
CA LEU A 602 0.85 -44.41 8.82
C LEU A 602 1.84 -44.02 9.93
N ASN A 603 1.76 -42.80 10.45
CA ASN A 603 2.63 -42.36 11.54
C ASN A 603 2.42 -43.17 12.83
N VAL A 604 1.17 -43.23 13.32
CA VAL A 604 0.76 -44.06 14.47
C VAL A 604 1.14 -45.53 14.24
N GLY A 605 1.00 -46.04 13.02
CA GLY A 605 1.42 -47.39 12.64
C GLY A 605 2.91 -47.64 12.88
N GLY A 606 3.79 -46.70 12.50
CA GLY A 606 5.24 -46.85 12.67
C GLY A 606 5.72 -46.79 14.12
N TYR A 607 5.22 -45.83 14.91
CA TYR A 607 5.57 -45.72 16.34
C TYR A 607 4.89 -46.82 17.18
N GLY A 608 3.61 -47.07 16.93
CA GLY A 608 2.82 -48.11 17.60
C GLY A 608 3.37 -49.52 17.34
N ALA A 609 3.90 -49.80 16.15
CA ALA A 609 4.50 -51.11 15.85
C ALA A 609 5.68 -51.42 16.78
N GLU A 610 6.55 -50.45 17.05
CA GLU A 610 7.71 -50.65 17.93
C GLU A 610 7.30 -50.76 19.41
N ILE A 611 6.22 -50.07 19.82
CA ILE A 611 5.61 -50.23 21.15
C ILE A 611 5.05 -51.65 21.31
N ILE A 612 4.19 -52.10 20.39
CA ILE A 612 3.56 -53.43 20.42
C ILE A 612 4.63 -54.53 20.33
N ARG A 613 5.62 -54.38 19.45
CA ARG A 613 6.75 -55.31 19.31
C ARG A 613 7.51 -55.46 20.62
N SER A 614 7.82 -54.34 21.28
CA SER A 614 8.57 -54.33 22.55
C SER A 614 7.73 -54.94 23.69
N ALA A 615 6.44 -54.65 23.74
CA ALA A 615 5.50 -55.21 24.71
C ALA A 615 5.29 -56.73 24.55
N ILE A 616 5.35 -57.26 23.33
CA ILE A 616 5.34 -58.72 23.07
C ILE A 616 6.67 -59.34 23.52
N GLN A 617 7.81 -58.68 23.29
CA GLN A 617 9.13 -59.17 23.69
C GLN A 617 9.40 -59.08 25.20
N SER A 618 8.72 -58.19 25.93
CA SER A 618 8.82 -58.13 27.40
C SER A 618 8.13 -59.29 28.13
N ILE A 619 7.32 -60.09 27.43
CA ILE A 619 6.69 -61.28 28.04
C ILE A 619 7.75 -62.38 28.21
N PRO A 620 7.95 -62.92 29.43
CA PRO A 620 9.01 -63.91 29.70
C PRO A 620 8.93 -65.14 28.78
N LYS A 621 10.09 -65.64 28.31
CA LYS A 621 10.16 -66.81 27.42
C LYS A 621 9.46 -68.05 27.98
N GLY A 622 9.52 -68.27 29.29
CA GLY A 622 8.81 -69.37 29.97
C GLY A 622 7.29 -69.36 29.75
N GLN A 623 6.65 -68.22 29.45
CA GLN A 623 5.23 -68.16 29.08
C GLN A 623 4.95 -68.74 27.68
N TRP A 624 5.91 -68.56 26.75
CA TRP A 624 5.84 -69.17 25.42
C TRP A 624 6.10 -70.68 25.51
N GLU A 625 7.15 -71.08 26.22
CA GLU A 625 7.53 -72.48 26.45
C GLU A 625 6.41 -73.26 27.16
N ALA A 626 5.76 -72.66 28.17
CA ALA A 626 4.61 -73.26 28.85
C ALA A 626 3.39 -73.40 27.92
N ALA A 627 3.14 -72.42 27.04
CA ALA A 627 2.05 -72.48 26.07
C ALA A 627 2.26 -73.62 25.04
N GLU A 628 3.48 -73.80 24.56
CA GLU A 628 3.86 -74.89 23.66
C GLU A 628 3.77 -76.25 24.36
N THR A 629 4.17 -76.34 25.63
CA THR A 629 4.06 -77.56 26.45
C THR A 629 2.62 -78.06 26.62
N ILE A 630 1.64 -77.14 26.69
CA ILE A 630 0.20 -77.49 26.73
C ILE A 630 -0.45 -77.61 25.34
N GLY A 631 0.36 -77.69 24.27
CA GLY A 631 -0.09 -78.01 22.91
C GLY A 631 -0.55 -76.81 22.06
N PHE A 632 -0.30 -75.56 22.47
CA PHE A 632 -0.53 -74.42 21.57
C PHE A 632 0.57 -74.31 20.52
N ASN A 633 0.19 -74.15 19.26
CA ASN A 633 1.09 -73.64 18.23
C ASN A 633 1.33 -72.12 18.40
N TYR A 634 2.32 -71.58 17.69
CA TYR A 634 2.71 -70.16 17.78
C TYR A 634 1.51 -69.18 17.69
N VAL A 635 0.58 -69.40 16.76
CA VAL A 635 -0.60 -68.53 16.58
C VAL A 635 -1.57 -68.66 17.76
N GLY A 636 -1.76 -69.87 18.29
CA GLY A 636 -2.57 -70.14 19.47
C GLY A 636 -1.99 -69.48 20.73
N ALA A 637 -0.70 -69.68 20.97
CA ALA A 637 0.04 -69.07 22.08
C ALA A 637 0.01 -67.53 21.99
N LEU A 638 0.36 -66.99 20.82
CA LEU A 638 0.32 -65.55 20.54
C LEU A 638 -1.08 -64.96 20.80
N LYS A 639 -2.14 -65.54 20.22
CA LYS A 639 -3.49 -64.97 20.31
C LYS A 639 -4.14 -65.12 21.69
N ARG A 640 -3.94 -66.24 22.38
CA ARG A 640 -4.65 -66.54 23.64
C ARG A 640 -3.86 -66.22 24.91
N ILE A 641 -2.53 -66.23 24.86
CA ILE A 641 -1.67 -66.11 26.05
C ILE A 641 -0.82 -64.84 25.97
N ILE A 642 -0.11 -64.61 24.86
CA ILE A 642 0.89 -63.52 24.80
C ILE A 642 0.25 -62.16 24.50
N LEU A 643 -0.54 -62.01 23.43
CA LEU A 643 -1.16 -60.73 23.07
C LEU A 643 -2.03 -60.13 24.21
N PRO A 644 -2.82 -60.91 24.96
CA PRO A 644 -3.55 -60.37 26.12
C PRO A 644 -2.65 -59.84 27.25
N GLN A 645 -1.44 -60.40 27.41
CA GLN A 645 -0.45 -59.91 28.38
C GLN A 645 0.29 -58.67 27.83
N ALA A 646 0.79 -58.76 26.60
CA ALA A 646 1.48 -57.68 25.90
C ALA A 646 0.60 -56.44 25.75
N ALA A 647 -0.72 -56.60 25.53
CA ALA A 647 -1.67 -55.50 25.51
C ALA A 647 -1.67 -54.69 26.83
N ARG A 648 -1.50 -55.33 27.99
CA ARG A 648 -1.41 -54.60 29.28
C ARG A 648 -0.17 -53.72 29.36
N VAL A 649 0.95 -54.20 28.80
CA VAL A 649 2.23 -53.47 28.74
C VAL A 649 2.20 -52.38 27.66
N ALA A 650 1.49 -52.60 26.56
CA ALA A 650 1.40 -51.67 25.44
C ALA A 650 0.40 -50.51 25.67
N VAL A 651 -0.67 -50.72 26.45
CA VAL A 651 -1.72 -49.70 26.64
C VAL A 651 -1.21 -48.37 27.19
N PRO A 652 -0.35 -48.30 28.23
CA PRO A 652 0.19 -47.03 28.72
C PRO A 652 0.91 -46.20 27.63
N PRO A 653 1.96 -46.71 26.95
CA PRO A 653 2.62 -45.95 25.88
C PRO A 653 1.72 -45.68 24.66
N LEU A 654 0.80 -46.58 24.30
CA LEU A 654 -0.17 -46.32 23.21
C LEU A 654 -1.18 -45.21 23.57
N SER A 655 -1.56 -45.09 24.84
CA SER A 655 -2.44 -44.01 25.32
C SER A 655 -1.72 -42.65 25.26
N ASN A 656 -0.43 -42.62 25.60
CA ASN A 656 0.41 -41.44 25.38
C ASN A 656 0.49 -41.07 23.89
N THR A 657 0.57 -42.05 22.97
CA THR A 657 0.50 -41.79 21.51
C THR A 657 -0.85 -41.20 21.11
N LEU A 658 -1.97 -41.67 21.66
CA LEU A 658 -3.30 -41.10 21.38
C LEU A 658 -3.42 -39.64 21.85
N ILE A 659 -2.91 -39.32 23.04
CA ILE A 659 -2.92 -37.94 23.59
C ILE A 659 -1.99 -37.02 22.79
N SER A 660 -0.85 -37.52 22.31
CA SER A 660 -0.01 -36.76 21.38
C SER A 660 -0.73 -36.51 20.06
N LEU A 661 -1.35 -37.54 19.48
CA LEU A 661 -2.08 -37.45 18.21
C LEU A 661 -3.15 -36.35 18.22
N VAL A 662 -3.89 -36.17 19.32
CA VAL A 662 -4.86 -35.05 19.46
C VAL A 662 -4.21 -33.70 19.17
N LYS A 663 -3.00 -33.45 19.70
CA LYS A 663 -2.26 -32.20 19.45
C LYS A 663 -1.67 -32.21 18.04
N ASP A 664 -1.17 -33.35 17.57
CA ASP A 664 -0.60 -33.50 16.23
C ASP A 664 -1.65 -33.24 15.12
N THR A 665 -2.96 -33.42 15.39
CA THR A 665 -4.02 -33.02 14.45
C THR A 665 -3.99 -31.53 14.08
N SER A 666 -3.42 -30.67 14.93
CA SER A 666 -3.22 -29.25 14.61
C SER A 666 -2.34 -29.04 13.37
N LEU A 667 -1.44 -29.99 13.05
CA LEU A 667 -0.65 -29.99 11.82
C LEU A 667 -1.51 -30.15 10.57
N ALA A 668 -2.72 -30.73 10.67
CA ALA A 668 -3.63 -30.91 9.54
C ALA A 668 -4.17 -29.58 9.00
N SER A 669 -4.15 -28.51 9.80
CA SER A 669 -4.47 -27.14 9.37
C SER A 669 -3.64 -26.68 8.16
N THR A 670 -2.39 -27.14 8.06
CA THR A 670 -1.44 -26.83 6.97
C THR A 670 -1.79 -27.49 5.62
N ILE A 671 -2.66 -28.51 5.64
CA ILE A 671 -3.18 -29.19 4.45
C ILE A 671 -4.70 -29.00 4.30
N LEU A 672 -5.18 -27.81 4.70
CA LEU A 672 -6.58 -27.37 4.56
C LEU A 672 -7.61 -28.18 5.35
N VAL A 673 -7.21 -28.93 6.38
CA VAL A 673 -8.20 -29.55 7.28
C VAL A 673 -8.71 -28.50 8.26
N THR A 674 -10.00 -28.21 8.16
CA THR A 674 -10.72 -27.27 9.03
C THR A 674 -11.04 -27.91 10.39
N GLU A 675 -9.99 -28.07 11.19
CA GLU A 675 -10.04 -28.52 12.58
C GLU A 675 -9.92 -27.34 13.60
N LEU A 676 -9.75 -27.64 14.88
CA LEU A 676 -9.79 -26.67 15.98
C LEU A 676 -8.80 -25.50 15.85
N LEU A 677 -7.50 -25.76 15.61
CA LEU A 677 -6.52 -24.69 15.42
C LEU A 677 -6.83 -23.90 14.15
N ARG A 678 -7.14 -24.59 13.04
CA ARG A 678 -7.52 -23.95 11.77
C ARG A 678 -8.69 -22.99 11.93
N GLN A 679 -9.71 -23.35 12.70
CA GLN A 679 -10.86 -22.48 12.99
C GLN A 679 -10.49 -21.30 13.89
N ALA A 680 -9.60 -21.47 14.85
CA ALA A 680 -9.07 -20.35 15.65
C ALA A 680 -8.28 -19.35 14.78
N GLN A 681 -7.50 -19.84 13.80
CA GLN A 681 -6.81 -18.99 12.82
C GLN A 681 -7.81 -18.17 11.99
N ILE A 682 -8.86 -18.81 11.45
CA ILE A 682 -9.87 -18.17 10.57
C ILE A 682 -10.59 -17.03 11.29
N VAL A 683 -10.95 -17.22 12.57
CA VAL A 683 -11.66 -16.21 13.36
C VAL A 683 -10.72 -15.10 13.87
N ALA A 684 -9.46 -15.44 14.16
CA ALA A 684 -8.49 -14.46 14.68
C ALA A 684 -8.04 -13.46 13.60
N ALA A 685 -7.91 -13.90 12.35
CA ALA A 685 -7.26 -13.10 11.32
C ALA A 685 -7.95 -11.76 10.98
N PRO A 686 -9.30 -11.65 10.90
CA PRO A 686 -9.96 -10.37 10.66
C PRO A 686 -9.90 -9.39 11.85
N THR A 687 -9.60 -9.89 13.06
CA THR A 687 -9.58 -9.10 14.30
C THR A 687 -8.17 -8.86 14.84
N PHE A 688 -7.17 -9.54 14.26
CA PHE A 688 -5.78 -9.63 14.74
C PHE A 688 -5.63 -10.17 16.19
N GLU A 689 -6.70 -10.68 16.81
CA GLU A 689 -6.75 -11.18 18.19
C GLU A 689 -6.29 -12.65 18.32
N PHE A 690 -5.13 -12.95 17.70
CA PHE A 690 -4.54 -14.29 17.68
C PHE A 690 -4.30 -14.86 19.08
N PHE A 691 -3.82 -14.05 20.02
CA PHE A 691 -3.52 -14.51 21.38
C PHE A 691 -4.79 -15.01 22.10
N ALA A 692 -5.90 -14.26 22.01
CA ALA A 692 -7.16 -14.61 22.65
C ALA A 692 -7.73 -15.93 22.11
N LEU A 693 -7.74 -16.11 20.78
CA LEU A 693 -8.38 -17.27 20.16
C LEU A 693 -7.46 -18.51 20.12
N TYR A 694 -6.15 -18.34 19.99
CA TYR A 694 -5.20 -19.45 20.19
C TYR A 694 -5.18 -19.89 21.66
N GLY A 695 -5.29 -18.98 22.63
CA GLY A 695 -5.48 -19.32 24.04
C GLY A 695 -6.77 -20.12 24.27
N THR A 696 -7.85 -19.76 23.58
CA THR A 696 -9.12 -20.51 23.61
C THR A 696 -8.99 -21.90 22.99
N ALA A 697 -8.34 -22.03 21.83
CA ALA A 697 -8.06 -23.33 21.21
C ALA A 697 -7.14 -24.20 22.07
N ALA A 698 -6.11 -23.61 22.70
CA ALA A 698 -5.25 -24.30 23.65
C ALA A 698 -6.01 -24.84 24.86
N ALA A 699 -6.98 -24.07 25.38
CA ALA A 699 -7.88 -24.56 26.44
C ALA A 699 -8.74 -25.75 25.97
N TYR A 700 -9.27 -25.73 24.74
CA TYR A 700 -9.98 -26.88 24.17
C TYR A 700 -9.08 -28.12 24.03
N TYR A 701 -7.88 -28.01 23.44
CA TYR A 701 -6.93 -29.12 23.36
C TYR A 701 -6.56 -29.63 24.76
N TRP A 702 -6.32 -28.74 25.73
CA TRP A 702 -6.00 -29.13 27.10
C TRP A 702 -7.14 -29.90 27.77
N VAL A 703 -8.39 -29.45 27.62
CA VAL A 703 -9.57 -30.16 28.15
C VAL A 703 -9.73 -31.54 27.50
N ILE A 704 -9.56 -31.66 26.18
CA ILE A 704 -9.62 -32.95 25.47
C ILE A 704 -8.51 -33.89 25.98
N CYS A 705 -7.27 -33.41 26.08
CA CYS A 705 -6.15 -34.18 26.63
C CYS A 705 -6.37 -34.56 28.09
N LEU A 706 -6.94 -33.69 28.93
CA LEU A 706 -7.24 -33.97 30.34
C LEU A 706 -8.29 -35.08 30.49
N VAL A 707 -9.35 -35.06 29.68
CA VAL A 707 -10.36 -36.13 29.64
C VAL A 707 -9.74 -37.46 29.20
N LEU A 708 -8.87 -37.45 28.19
CA LEU A 708 -8.15 -38.65 27.74
C LEU A 708 -7.15 -39.16 28.80
N SER A 709 -6.39 -38.30 29.45
CA SER A 709 -5.47 -38.66 30.56
C SER A 709 -6.21 -39.28 31.74
N PHE A 710 -7.40 -38.76 32.10
CA PHE A 710 -8.25 -39.36 33.13
C PHE A 710 -8.76 -40.74 32.71
N GLY A 711 -9.14 -40.91 31.44
CA GLY A 711 -9.50 -42.20 30.85
C GLY A 711 -8.34 -43.20 30.89
N GLN A 712 -7.14 -42.77 30.51
CA GLN A 712 -5.90 -43.54 30.57
C GLN A 712 -5.61 -44.02 31.99
N GLY A 713 -5.53 -43.14 32.99
CA GLY A 713 -5.22 -43.53 34.37
C GLY A 713 -6.24 -44.53 34.94
N ARG A 714 -7.53 -44.40 34.57
CA ARG A 714 -8.57 -45.37 34.96
C ARG A 714 -8.41 -46.72 34.26
N LEU A 715 -7.94 -46.74 33.02
CA LEU A 715 -7.64 -47.95 32.26
C LEU A 715 -6.40 -48.66 32.79
N GLU A 716 -5.30 -47.92 33.01
CA GLU A 716 -4.05 -48.42 33.59
C GLU A 716 -4.28 -49.07 34.96
N HIS A 717 -4.92 -48.36 35.89
CA HIS A 717 -5.26 -48.89 37.21
C HIS A 717 -6.19 -50.13 37.13
N ARG A 718 -7.00 -50.28 36.08
CA ARG A 718 -7.78 -51.51 35.85
C ARG A 718 -6.92 -52.68 35.36
N LEU A 719 -5.91 -52.41 34.55
CA LEU A 719 -4.99 -53.43 34.01
C LEU A 719 -3.98 -53.91 35.06
N GLU A 720 -3.55 -53.03 35.97
CA GLU A 720 -2.61 -53.35 37.06
C GLU A 720 -3.21 -54.19 38.19
N ARG A 721 -4.55 -54.23 38.35
CA ARG A 721 -5.24 -54.90 39.48
C ARG A 721 -4.94 -56.40 39.67
N TYR A 722 -4.35 -57.05 38.68
CA TYR A 722 -4.02 -58.48 38.71
C TYR A 722 -2.51 -58.75 38.64
N VAL A 723 -1.69 -57.71 38.84
CA VAL A 723 -0.24 -57.84 38.97
C VAL A 723 0.11 -58.01 40.45
N ALA A 724 0.57 -59.19 40.84
CA ALA A 724 1.30 -59.35 42.10
C ALA A 724 2.63 -58.58 41.95
N ARG A 725 2.87 -57.63 42.87
CA ARG A 725 4.15 -56.90 42.96
C ARG A 725 5.19 -57.73 43.68
#